data_AF-A0A9R0PT70-F1
#
_entry.id   AF-A0A9R0PT70-F1
#
_cell.length_a   1.000
_cell.length_b   1.000
_cell.length_c   1.000
_cell.angle_alpha   90.00
_cell.angle_beta   90.00
_cell.angle_gamma   90.00
#
_symmetry.space_group_name_H-M   'P 1'
#
loop_
_entity.id
_entity.type
_entity.pdbx_description
1 polymer ?
#
loop_
_entity_poly.entity_id
_entity_poly.type
_entity_poly.pdbx_seq_one_letter_code
_entity_poly.pdbx_strand_id
1 'polypeptide(L)'
;MGTRALPLPCQFELLLGEDRDRWPPEARFIEAAHRGDVRGIKEIAKELDVHGHGIPVTVASTSYMGMNALHAAGGRGRLPTYEYLVEEVKMDINKPDTSQDYSPVEHAVTYGNLPAVRYLLDQGADVHQQRSGNISLLHSAAAHGHCEIVKYLLSRGVDIDAQSIIGTPLAFAAQKGHATVVKILLQHNADPNKGTCILGPLDMALHKSNVSCAKLLIQGGANVSGAGPCYNPLITAAEKGLTEAIKCLLEAGANPNVLDQFGRLPIELAAEYGTREDVEMLFPSTLPISTVTNWSVDGIVSHVKMEIKQLEDDNFVQTRASDLKQQGDEAFKKQDYLNASVFYTQALKMDNFDAKLLSNRSLCWLRMGNGERAFGDAHECIALCPKWAKAHYRLGAAFMFMEAACEFGEIMCSQNRKAASRRRFFAYVEGLAPVQGGALGGVNKVPAPATVTAVEATPVPLQASNKCKFPIIDVDQDPPGSRDVDDAGSVDHIGRLPDAVLCSIVSLLPTKEGARTQVISRRWRPLWHSAPLNLVVDQELNSNNHNLGDLISKILSVHPGPARRFSLCLSSSKYHGKIKGWLSSQALDKLQEFELIPKHWFDVRDTFYLLPLSVYRLAPTLRVAKFGGCRFSDWIVKLSLKFPCLKQLTLDRVAISEDALQSMLSDCYALESLELKKNSVFRRLCISSQTLKSVGFCTNWFKESVPLQELVIEDAPCLERLLPLVPQNMIAIDLTTKMHSVRVLVLDYTNLDIVVNFLKCFPCLERLHVFFQSRMSCINPQEYDPPEPIECLELHLKEVLLKNYNGTIPLCIDFAKFFVLNAKVLKKMKITLPYHRQYNWFANQHLLLRTKDRISQDARIELRCGNNVYFRDNRNTHDLSMADPFDVPSSGCKKCSGSPF
;
A
#
# COMPACT_ATOMS: atom_id res chain seq x y z
N MET A 1 5.52 3.95 21.12
CA MET A 1 4.26 4.18 21.86
C MET A 1 3.38 2.95 21.70
N GLY A 2 3.26 2.14 22.75
CA GLY A 2 2.31 1.02 22.77
C GLY A 2 0.90 1.58 22.90
N THR A 3 0.03 1.25 21.94
CA THR A 3 -1.41 1.44 22.11
C THR A 3 -1.86 0.55 23.26
N ARG A 4 -1.89 1.09 24.49
CA ARG A 4 -2.69 0.48 25.57
C ARG A 4 -4.11 0.48 25.04
N ALA A 5 -4.63 -0.69 24.70
CA ALA A 5 -6.06 -0.85 24.48
C ALA A 5 -6.75 -0.30 25.73
N LEU A 6 -7.52 0.77 25.59
CA LEU A 6 -8.28 1.33 26.70
C LEU A 6 -9.19 0.22 27.24
N PRO A 7 -9.32 0.05 28.56
CA PRO A 7 -10.23 -0.94 29.11
C PRO A 7 -11.67 -0.63 28.65
N LEU A 8 -12.49 -1.67 28.48
CA LEU A 8 -13.85 -1.60 27.92
C LEU A 8 -14.70 -0.41 28.44
N PRO A 9 -14.74 -0.12 29.76
CA PRO A 9 -15.51 1.02 30.26
C PRO A 9 -15.03 2.36 29.70
N CYS A 10 -13.72 2.57 29.57
CA CYS A 10 -13.17 3.80 29.01
C CYS A 10 -13.42 3.92 27.50
N GLN A 11 -13.52 2.80 26.79
CA GLN A 11 -13.91 2.81 25.38
C GLN A 11 -15.37 3.25 25.21
N PHE A 12 -16.26 2.74 26.07
CA PHE A 12 -17.66 3.14 26.05
C PHE A 12 -17.84 4.59 26.50
N GLU A 13 -17.11 5.06 27.51
CA GLU A 13 -17.13 6.48 27.92
C GLU A 13 -16.72 7.42 26.78
N LEU A 14 -15.71 7.05 25.97
CA LEU A 14 -15.31 7.82 24.79
C LEU A 14 -16.34 7.82 23.65
N LEU A 15 -17.13 6.73 23.52
CA LEU A 15 -18.06 6.54 22.41
C LEU A 15 -19.48 7.00 22.73
N LEU A 16 -19.90 6.85 23.98
CA LEU A 16 -21.26 7.05 24.48
C LEU A 16 -21.37 8.21 25.47
N GLY A 17 -20.23 8.78 25.90
CA GLY A 17 -20.16 9.81 26.94
C GLY A 17 -20.02 9.23 28.35
N GLU A 18 -19.67 10.09 29.30
CA GLU A 18 -19.40 9.70 30.70
C GLU A 18 -20.68 9.32 31.49
N ASP A 19 -21.85 9.76 31.03
CA ASP A 19 -23.14 9.48 31.66
C ASP A 19 -23.63 8.06 31.35
N ARG A 20 -23.31 7.11 32.24
CA ARG A 20 -23.58 5.67 32.06
C ARG A 20 -25.07 5.31 32.08
N ASP A 21 -25.91 6.13 32.69
CA ASP A 21 -27.36 5.87 32.73
C ASP A 21 -27.99 6.06 31.35
N ARG A 22 -27.35 6.83 30.46
CA ARG A 22 -27.76 7.03 29.06
C ARG A 22 -27.21 5.98 28.10
N TRP A 23 -26.38 5.06 28.58
CA TRP A 23 -25.84 4.02 27.70
C TRP A 23 -26.94 3.07 27.25
N PRO A 24 -26.87 2.54 26.01
CA PRO A 24 -27.76 1.48 25.57
C PRO A 24 -27.74 0.30 26.56
N PRO A 25 -28.87 -0.37 26.82
CA PRO A 25 -28.92 -1.48 27.76
C PRO A 25 -27.94 -2.61 27.41
N GLU A 26 -27.68 -2.86 26.12
CA GLU A 26 -26.69 -3.83 25.66
C GLU A 26 -25.25 -3.42 25.99
N ALA A 27 -24.94 -2.11 25.96
CA ALA A 27 -23.64 -1.60 26.38
C ALA A 27 -23.44 -1.74 27.89
N ARG A 28 -24.48 -1.41 28.68
CA ARG A 28 -24.48 -1.62 30.14
C ARG A 28 -24.38 -3.09 30.51
N PHE A 29 -25.03 -3.96 29.74
CA PHE A 29 -24.95 -5.41 29.89
C PHE A 29 -23.52 -5.93 29.69
N ILE A 30 -22.85 -5.50 28.61
CA ILE A 30 -21.44 -5.83 28.36
C ILE A 30 -20.51 -5.25 29.43
N GLU A 31 -20.79 -4.05 29.93
CA GLU A 31 -20.04 -3.47 31.05
C GLU A 31 -20.23 -4.28 32.35
N ALA A 32 -21.45 -4.71 32.67
CA ALA A 32 -21.75 -5.54 33.83
C ALA A 32 -21.00 -6.88 33.74
N ALA A 33 -20.99 -7.52 32.57
CA ALA A 33 -20.19 -8.71 32.30
C ALA A 33 -18.69 -8.44 32.47
N HIS A 34 -18.19 -7.32 31.93
CA HIS A 34 -16.80 -6.89 32.11
C HIS A 34 -16.41 -6.70 33.58
N ARG A 35 -17.33 -6.19 34.42
CA ARG A 35 -17.11 -5.99 35.86
C ARG A 35 -17.29 -7.28 36.69
N GLY A 36 -17.84 -8.33 36.08
CA GLY A 36 -18.19 -9.57 36.76
C GLY A 36 -19.44 -9.46 37.65
N ASP A 37 -20.34 -8.53 37.34
CA ASP A 37 -21.58 -8.32 38.09
C ASP A 37 -22.71 -9.21 37.56
N VAL A 38 -22.77 -10.45 38.06
CA VAL A 38 -23.80 -11.42 37.67
C VAL A 38 -25.22 -10.92 37.98
N ARG A 39 -25.40 -10.12 39.04
CA ARG A 39 -26.71 -9.55 39.38
C ARG A 39 -27.11 -8.51 38.34
N GLY A 40 -26.21 -7.58 38.04
CA GLY A 40 -26.40 -6.59 36.98
C GLY A 40 -26.67 -7.21 35.61
N ILE A 41 -25.95 -8.29 35.25
CA ILE A 41 -26.22 -9.06 34.02
C ILE A 41 -27.66 -9.59 34.00
N LYS A 42 -28.11 -10.22 35.11
CA LYS A 42 -29.47 -10.77 35.22
C LYS A 42 -30.55 -9.68 35.23
N GLU A 43 -30.30 -8.54 35.86
CA GLU A 43 -31.23 -7.40 35.90
C GLU A 43 -31.39 -6.75 34.53
N ILE A 44 -30.28 -6.45 33.84
CA ILE A 44 -30.31 -5.85 32.51
C ILE A 44 -30.85 -6.86 31.47
N ALA A 45 -30.57 -8.16 31.63
CA ALA A 45 -31.16 -9.18 30.78
C ALA A 45 -32.69 -9.27 30.94
N LYS A 46 -33.25 -8.98 32.12
CA LYS A 46 -34.71 -8.86 32.29
C LYS A 46 -35.27 -7.63 31.58
N GLU A 47 -34.54 -6.52 31.59
CA GLU A 47 -34.89 -5.31 30.84
C GLU A 47 -34.89 -5.58 29.33
N LEU A 48 -33.90 -6.33 28.85
CA LEU A 48 -33.75 -6.71 27.44
C LEU A 48 -34.70 -7.82 26.97
N ASP A 49 -35.26 -8.63 27.88
CA ASP A 49 -36.17 -9.74 27.57
C ASP A 49 -37.61 -9.27 27.32
N VAL A 50 -37.78 -8.32 26.39
CA VAL A 50 -39.09 -7.72 26.04
C VAL A 50 -40.09 -8.76 25.52
N HIS A 51 -39.58 -9.85 24.93
CA HIS A 51 -40.39 -10.90 24.29
C HIS A 51 -40.59 -12.15 25.16
N GLY A 52 -40.04 -12.19 26.38
CA GLY A 52 -40.22 -13.30 27.32
C GLY A 52 -39.57 -14.62 26.87
N HIS A 53 -38.44 -14.54 26.17
CA HIS A 53 -37.65 -15.71 25.76
C HIS A 53 -36.91 -16.36 26.94
N GLY A 54 -36.84 -15.67 28.07
CA GLY A 54 -36.20 -16.13 29.29
C GLY A 54 -34.78 -15.58 29.42
N ILE A 55 -34.41 -15.24 30.66
CA ILE A 55 -33.13 -14.62 31.01
C ILE A 55 -31.91 -15.35 30.39
N PRO A 56 -31.79 -16.69 30.43
CA PRO A 56 -30.63 -17.37 29.85
C PRO A 56 -30.51 -17.16 28.33
N VAL A 57 -31.64 -17.19 27.61
CA VAL A 57 -31.65 -17.00 26.16
C VAL A 57 -31.26 -15.57 25.80
N THR A 58 -31.78 -14.59 26.54
CA THR A 58 -31.41 -13.17 26.36
C THR A 58 -29.93 -12.92 26.66
N VAL A 59 -29.39 -13.53 27.72
CA VAL A 59 -27.95 -13.42 28.04
C VAL A 59 -27.09 -14.00 26.92
N ALA A 60 -27.47 -15.16 26.37
CA ALA A 60 -26.72 -15.83 25.31
C ALA A 60 -26.73 -15.08 23.97
N SER A 61 -27.84 -14.40 23.64
CA SER A 61 -28.04 -13.69 22.38
C SER A 61 -27.59 -12.23 22.41
N THR A 62 -27.51 -11.61 23.59
CA THR A 62 -27.13 -10.19 23.73
C THR A 62 -25.66 -9.98 23.37
N SER A 63 -25.42 -9.05 22.44
CA SER A 63 -24.08 -8.60 22.07
C SER A 63 -24.05 -7.10 21.85
N TYR A 64 -22.88 -6.49 22.04
CA TYR A 64 -22.66 -5.08 21.77
C TYR A 64 -21.26 -4.88 21.18
N MET A 65 -21.18 -4.11 20.09
CA MET A 65 -19.95 -3.94 19.30
C MET A 65 -19.27 -5.27 18.92
N GLY A 66 -20.07 -6.31 18.68
CA GLY A 66 -19.58 -7.63 18.30
C GLY A 66 -19.10 -8.53 19.44
N MET A 67 -19.13 -8.05 20.68
CA MET A 67 -18.80 -8.84 21.88
C MET A 67 -20.07 -9.32 22.60
N ASN A 68 -20.02 -10.50 23.20
CA ASN A 68 -21.06 -11.02 24.09
C ASN A 68 -20.56 -10.96 25.55
N ALA A 69 -21.39 -11.37 26.51
CA ALA A 69 -21.02 -11.35 27.92
C ALA A 69 -19.74 -12.16 28.23
N LEU A 70 -19.53 -13.28 27.54
CA LEU A 70 -18.39 -14.18 27.78
C LEU A 70 -17.07 -13.55 27.29
N HIS A 71 -17.08 -12.82 26.16
CA HIS A 71 -15.95 -11.99 25.71
C HIS A 71 -15.62 -10.91 26.74
N ALA A 72 -16.63 -10.17 27.17
CA ALA A 72 -16.48 -9.03 28.06
C ALA A 72 -15.94 -9.42 29.44
N ALA A 73 -16.38 -10.57 29.96
CA ALA A 73 -15.91 -11.16 31.22
C ALA A 73 -14.38 -11.32 31.25
N GLY A 74 -13.71 -11.39 30.09
CA GLY A 74 -12.25 -11.41 29.96
C GLY A 74 -11.55 -10.33 30.78
N GLY A 75 -12.18 -9.16 30.92
CA GLY A 75 -11.63 -7.99 31.59
C GLY A 75 -11.47 -8.11 33.10
N ARG A 76 -12.52 -7.76 33.86
CA ARG A 76 -12.57 -7.89 35.33
C ARG A 76 -13.59 -8.95 35.79
N GLY A 77 -14.12 -9.75 34.85
CA GLY A 77 -15.04 -10.83 35.16
C GLY A 77 -14.42 -11.78 36.16
N ARG A 78 -15.20 -12.14 37.18
CA ARG A 78 -14.80 -13.08 38.24
C ARG A 78 -15.27 -14.48 37.87
N LEU A 79 -14.70 -15.51 38.50
CA LEU A 79 -15.09 -16.90 38.27
C LEU A 79 -16.62 -17.13 38.32
N PRO A 80 -17.39 -16.55 39.26
CA PRO A 80 -18.85 -16.69 39.26
C PRO A 80 -19.55 -16.20 38.00
N THR A 81 -18.96 -15.23 37.30
CA THR A 81 -19.48 -14.77 36.00
C THR A 81 -19.26 -15.83 34.93
N TYR A 82 -18.10 -16.49 34.91
CA TYR A 82 -17.84 -17.58 33.98
C TYR A 82 -18.62 -18.85 34.29
N GLU A 83 -18.77 -19.21 35.57
CA GLU A 83 -19.64 -20.29 36.03
C GLU A 83 -21.08 -20.05 35.56
N TYR A 84 -21.60 -18.83 35.78
CA TYR A 84 -22.93 -18.46 35.29
C TYR A 84 -23.05 -18.55 33.76
N LEU A 85 -22.13 -17.93 33.01
CA LEU A 85 -22.23 -17.85 31.55
C LEU A 85 -21.98 -19.20 30.85
N VAL A 86 -21.09 -20.05 31.39
CA VAL A 86 -20.71 -21.33 30.78
C VAL A 86 -21.57 -22.48 31.29
N GLU A 87 -21.84 -22.57 32.60
CA GLU A 87 -22.55 -23.72 33.18
C GLU A 87 -24.08 -23.52 33.17
N GLU A 88 -24.57 -22.36 33.60
CA GLU A 88 -26.01 -22.08 33.63
C GLU A 88 -26.54 -21.67 32.25
N VAL A 89 -25.89 -20.71 31.58
CA VAL A 89 -26.36 -20.15 30.29
C VAL A 89 -25.91 -20.98 29.09
N LYS A 90 -24.86 -21.82 29.24
CA LYS A 90 -24.31 -22.67 28.17
C LYS A 90 -23.86 -21.90 26.93
N MET A 91 -23.20 -20.75 27.14
CA MET A 91 -22.61 -19.99 26.04
C MET A 91 -21.46 -20.76 25.38
N ASP A 92 -21.32 -20.61 24.06
CA ASP A 92 -20.21 -21.20 23.30
C ASP A 92 -18.89 -20.56 23.71
N ILE A 93 -18.00 -21.39 24.27
CA ILE A 93 -16.71 -21.00 24.83
C ILE A 93 -15.66 -20.64 23.75
N ASN A 94 -15.86 -21.08 22.51
CA ASN A 94 -14.92 -20.88 21.40
C ASN A 94 -15.42 -19.88 20.36
N LYS A 95 -16.68 -19.45 20.45
CA LYS A 95 -17.28 -18.50 19.50
C LYS A 95 -16.49 -17.19 19.48
N PRO A 96 -15.88 -16.78 18.35
CA PRO A 96 -15.13 -15.53 18.28
C PRO A 96 -16.07 -14.32 18.28
N ASP A 97 -15.58 -13.19 18.77
CA ASP A 97 -16.24 -11.90 18.63
C ASP A 97 -16.20 -11.42 17.17
N THR A 98 -17.19 -10.63 16.75
CA THR A 98 -17.29 -10.20 15.34
C THR A 98 -16.47 -8.95 14.99
N SER A 99 -15.80 -8.34 15.98
CA SER A 99 -15.03 -7.11 15.85
C SER A 99 -13.54 -7.34 15.57
N GLN A 100 -12.92 -8.28 16.30
CA GLN A 100 -11.50 -8.59 16.28
C GLN A 100 -11.22 -10.06 16.01
N ASP A 101 -12.25 -10.91 15.91
CA ASP A 101 -12.11 -12.37 15.75
C ASP A 101 -11.43 -13.01 16.98
N TYR A 102 -11.61 -12.41 18.18
CA TYR A 102 -11.04 -12.94 19.43
C TYR A 102 -12.04 -13.88 20.09
N SER A 103 -11.60 -15.07 20.48
CA SER A 103 -12.38 -15.94 21.34
C SER A 103 -12.44 -15.42 22.79
N PRO A 104 -13.36 -15.91 23.62
CA PRO A 104 -13.41 -15.54 25.03
C PRO A 104 -12.09 -15.75 25.78
N VAL A 105 -11.38 -16.83 25.46
CA VAL A 105 -10.06 -17.08 26.06
C VAL A 105 -9.02 -16.07 25.57
N GLU A 106 -9.07 -15.61 24.32
CA GLU A 106 -8.17 -14.56 23.83
C GLU A 106 -8.45 -13.18 24.47
N HIS A 107 -9.72 -12.86 24.76
CA HIS A 107 -10.08 -11.70 25.58
C HIS A 107 -9.47 -11.80 26.98
N ALA A 108 -9.65 -12.94 27.66
CA ALA A 108 -9.06 -13.18 28.98
C ALA A 108 -7.52 -13.07 28.96
N VAL A 109 -6.88 -13.58 27.91
CA VAL A 109 -5.44 -13.43 27.67
C VAL A 109 -5.07 -11.95 27.49
N THR A 110 -5.77 -11.23 26.62
CA THR A 110 -5.50 -9.81 26.32
C THR A 110 -5.60 -8.92 27.55
N TYR A 111 -6.59 -9.18 28.42
CA TYR A 111 -6.80 -8.44 29.66
C TYR A 111 -5.93 -8.90 30.83
N GLY A 112 -5.20 -10.02 30.70
CA GLY A 112 -4.32 -10.51 31.76
C GLY A 112 -5.03 -11.28 32.88
N ASN A 113 -6.25 -11.76 32.63
CA ASN A 113 -7.07 -12.47 33.62
C ASN A 113 -6.72 -13.96 33.68
N LEU A 114 -5.63 -14.31 34.36
CA LEU A 114 -5.17 -15.70 34.49
C LEU A 114 -6.23 -16.65 35.06
N PRO A 115 -7.00 -16.31 36.12
CA PRO A 115 -8.08 -17.17 36.60
C PRO A 115 -9.11 -17.51 35.51
N ALA A 116 -9.49 -16.54 34.69
CA ALA A 116 -10.38 -16.77 33.56
C ALA A 116 -9.74 -17.64 32.48
N VAL A 117 -8.47 -17.41 32.12
CA VAL A 117 -7.76 -18.25 31.15
C VAL A 117 -7.71 -19.70 31.61
N ARG A 118 -7.43 -19.96 32.90
CA ARG A 118 -7.44 -21.30 33.47
C ARG A 118 -8.82 -21.94 33.36
N TYR A 119 -9.83 -21.25 33.88
CA TYR A 119 -11.20 -21.74 33.86
C TYR A 119 -11.67 -22.07 32.44
N LEU A 120 -11.46 -21.16 31.47
CA LEU A 120 -11.91 -21.37 30.10
C LEU A 120 -11.21 -22.55 29.43
N LEU A 121 -9.89 -22.70 29.61
CA LEU A 121 -9.14 -23.84 29.07
C LEU A 121 -9.50 -25.17 29.75
N ASP A 122 -9.83 -25.15 31.04
CA ASP A 122 -10.30 -26.33 31.79
C ASP A 122 -11.72 -26.75 31.36
N GLN A 123 -12.56 -25.80 30.93
CA GLN A 123 -13.89 -26.02 30.37
C GLN A 123 -13.89 -26.34 28.86
N GLY A 124 -12.71 -26.56 28.26
CA GLY A 124 -12.58 -27.03 26.87
C GLY A 124 -12.40 -25.95 25.81
N ALA A 125 -12.01 -24.73 26.17
CA ALA A 125 -11.53 -23.76 25.18
C ALA A 125 -10.24 -24.26 24.51
N ASP A 126 -10.12 -24.05 23.20
CA ASP A 126 -8.97 -24.54 22.43
C ASP A 126 -7.70 -23.70 22.69
N VAL A 127 -6.70 -24.33 23.31
CA VAL A 127 -5.40 -23.70 23.61
C VAL A 127 -4.54 -23.48 22.37
N HIS A 128 -4.80 -24.23 21.29
CA HIS A 128 -4.10 -24.14 20.01
C HIS A 128 -4.82 -23.27 19.00
N GLN A 129 -5.92 -22.62 19.41
CA GLN A 129 -6.69 -21.73 18.55
C GLN A 129 -5.79 -20.63 17.97
N GLN A 130 -5.90 -20.44 16.66
CA GLN A 130 -5.23 -19.38 15.92
C GLN A 130 -6.28 -18.51 15.23
N ARG A 131 -6.23 -17.21 15.48
CA ARG A 131 -7.04 -16.25 14.73
C ARG A 131 -6.34 -15.80 13.46
N SER A 132 -7.04 -14.99 12.66
CA SER A 132 -6.55 -14.39 11.43
C SER A 132 -5.08 -13.91 11.51
N GLY A 133 -4.24 -14.44 10.62
CA GLY A 133 -2.80 -14.16 10.57
C GLY A 133 -1.91 -15.13 11.37
N ASN A 134 -2.45 -16.30 11.73
CA ASN A 134 -1.80 -17.35 12.52
C ASN A 134 -1.34 -16.84 13.90
N ILE A 135 -2.14 -15.97 14.51
CA ILE A 135 -1.85 -15.41 15.84
C ILE A 135 -2.46 -16.35 16.88
N SER A 136 -1.61 -16.92 17.73
CA SER A 136 -2.00 -17.82 18.83
C SER A 136 -2.16 -17.09 20.17
N LEU A 137 -2.75 -17.76 21.17
CA LEU A 137 -2.85 -17.23 22.54
C LEU A 137 -1.48 -16.84 23.12
N LEU A 138 -0.41 -17.57 22.78
CA LEU A 138 0.94 -17.26 23.24
C LEU A 138 1.46 -15.93 22.63
N HIS A 139 1.13 -15.64 21.36
CA HIS A 139 1.44 -14.33 20.76
C HIS A 139 0.72 -13.21 21.50
N SER A 140 -0.58 -13.37 21.78
CA SER A 140 -1.40 -12.36 22.45
C SER A 140 -0.91 -12.13 23.89
N ALA A 141 -0.58 -13.18 24.63
CA ALA A 141 0.01 -13.07 25.97
C ALA A 141 1.38 -12.37 25.93
N ALA A 142 2.21 -12.70 24.93
CA ALA A 142 3.52 -12.11 24.76
C ALA A 142 3.48 -10.62 24.36
N ALA A 143 2.53 -10.24 23.50
CA ALA A 143 2.32 -8.88 23.04
C ALA A 143 1.84 -7.91 24.13
N HIS A 144 1.20 -8.44 25.18
CA HIS A 144 0.68 -7.65 26.30
C HIS A 144 1.52 -7.78 27.58
N GLY A 145 2.53 -8.65 27.58
CA GLY A 145 3.47 -8.77 28.71
C GLY A 145 2.97 -9.62 29.88
N HIS A 146 1.94 -10.45 29.66
CA HIS A 146 1.29 -11.22 30.73
C HIS A 146 2.09 -12.46 31.13
N CYS A 147 3.10 -12.27 31.97
CA CYS A 147 4.10 -13.29 32.33
C CYS A 147 3.50 -14.60 32.85
N GLU A 148 2.52 -14.52 33.75
CA GLU A 148 1.92 -15.72 34.35
C GLU A 148 1.02 -16.48 33.36
N ILE A 149 0.41 -15.76 32.41
CA ILE A 149 -0.34 -16.39 31.30
C ILE A 149 0.62 -17.06 30.33
N VAL A 150 1.74 -16.41 29.99
CA VAL A 150 2.80 -17.02 29.16
C VAL A 150 3.28 -18.33 29.78
N LYS A 151 3.65 -18.35 31.06
CA LYS A 151 4.06 -19.57 31.77
C LYS A 151 2.98 -20.65 31.74
N TYR A 152 1.73 -20.26 31.98
CA TYR A 152 0.61 -21.20 31.99
C TYR A 152 0.35 -21.79 30.61
N LEU A 153 0.34 -20.98 29.55
CA LEU A 153 0.18 -21.47 28.17
C LEU A 153 1.34 -22.40 27.76
N LEU A 154 2.58 -22.07 28.11
CA LEU A 154 3.74 -22.95 27.89
C LEU A 154 3.58 -24.29 28.63
N SER A 155 3.02 -24.29 29.85
CA SER A 155 2.72 -25.54 30.58
C SER A 155 1.63 -26.40 29.94
N ARG A 156 0.85 -25.83 29.00
CA ARG A 156 -0.17 -26.53 28.21
C ARG A 156 0.34 -27.05 26.86
N GLY A 157 1.66 -26.97 26.60
CA GLY A 157 2.27 -27.57 25.41
C GLY A 157 2.03 -26.80 24.11
N VAL A 158 1.76 -25.49 24.17
CA VAL A 158 1.69 -24.65 22.97
C VAL A 158 3.05 -24.57 22.26
N ASP A 159 3.04 -24.44 20.93
CA ASP A 159 4.25 -24.20 20.16
C ASP A 159 4.85 -22.83 20.53
N ILE A 160 6.03 -22.86 21.16
CA ILE A 160 6.74 -21.69 21.63
C ILE A 160 7.22 -20.78 20.49
N ASP A 161 7.47 -21.37 19.33
CA ASP A 161 7.94 -20.69 18.13
C ASP A 161 6.87 -20.65 17.04
N ALA A 162 5.59 -20.70 17.44
CA ALA A 162 4.46 -20.60 16.52
C ALA A 162 4.65 -19.39 15.60
N GLN A 163 4.53 -19.59 14.29
CA GLN A 163 4.83 -18.53 13.32
C GLN A 163 3.55 -17.79 12.90
N SER A 164 3.44 -16.52 13.27
CA SER A 164 2.46 -15.60 12.69
C SER A 164 3.02 -14.86 11.46
N ILE A 165 2.17 -14.13 10.75
CA ILE A 165 2.58 -13.23 9.65
C ILE A 165 3.58 -12.15 10.14
N ILE A 166 3.52 -11.78 11.42
CA ILE A 166 4.32 -10.67 12.00
C ILE A 166 5.61 -11.21 12.65
N GLY A 167 5.63 -12.46 13.13
CA GLY A 167 6.76 -13.06 13.83
C GLY A 167 6.33 -14.10 14.86
N THR A 168 7.29 -14.59 15.63
CA THR A 168 7.09 -15.52 16.76
C THR A 168 6.57 -14.78 18.02
N PRO A 169 6.06 -15.48 19.05
CA PRO A 169 5.72 -14.85 20.33
C PRO A 169 6.89 -14.07 20.94
N LEU A 170 8.11 -14.60 20.79
CA LEU A 170 9.34 -13.92 21.21
C LEU A 170 9.54 -12.58 20.49
N ALA A 171 9.31 -12.54 19.18
CA ALA A 171 9.37 -11.30 18.40
C ALA A 171 8.32 -10.27 18.84
N PHE A 172 7.10 -10.70 19.21
CA PHE A 172 6.07 -9.79 19.75
C PHE A 172 6.47 -9.19 21.09
N ALA A 173 6.95 -10.02 22.03
CA ALA A 173 7.43 -9.55 23.33
C ALA A 173 8.60 -8.55 23.16
N ALA A 174 9.54 -8.87 22.26
CA ALA A 174 10.68 -8.03 21.93
C ALA A 174 10.27 -6.69 21.31
N GLN A 175 9.32 -6.68 20.36
CA GLN A 175 8.79 -5.47 19.74
C GLN A 175 8.04 -4.57 20.74
N LYS A 176 7.32 -5.17 21.68
CA LYS A 176 6.50 -4.46 22.67
C LYS A 176 7.27 -4.06 23.93
N GLY A 177 8.51 -4.53 24.08
CA GLY A 177 9.41 -4.17 25.18
C GLY A 177 9.18 -4.97 26.46
N HIS A 178 8.54 -6.14 26.36
CA HIS A 178 8.22 -6.99 27.50
C HIS A 178 9.40 -7.90 27.87
N ALA A 179 10.45 -7.31 28.45
CA ALA A 179 11.70 -8.01 28.77
C ALA A 179 11.52 -9.23 29.68
N THR A 180 10.59 -9.17 30.64
CA THR A 180 10.28 -10.32 31.51
C THR A 180 9.69 -11.49 30.72
N VAL A 181 8.83 -11.23 29.74
CA VAL A 181 8.30 -12.26 28.84
C VAL A 181 9.38 -12.79 27.91
N VAL A 182 10.23 -11.93 27.35
CA VAL A 182 11.39 -12.36 26.54
C VAL A 182 12.26 -13.32 27.36
N LYS A 183 12.56 -12.99 28.61
CA LYS A 183 13.31 -13.86 29.52
C LYS A 183 12.63 -15.21 29.73
N ILE A 184 11.32 -15.22 29.99
CA ILE A 184 10.54 -16.47 30.18
C ILE A 184 10.59 -17.33 28.91
N LEU A 185 10.33 -16.75 27.74
CA LEU A 185 10.33 -17.48 26.48
C LEU A 185 11.72 -18.08 26.16
N LEU A 186 12.80 -17.32 26.37
CA LEU A 186 14.17 -17.83 26.20
C LEU A 186 14.51 -18.94 27.21
N GLN A 187 14.05 -18.83 28.47
CA GLN A 187 14.20 -19.88 29.49
C GLN A 187 13.46 -21.18 29.15
N HIS A 188 12.42 -21.09 28.32
CA HIS A 188 11.69 -22.23 27.78
C HIS A 188 12.15 -22.62 26.36
N ASN A 189 13.37 -22.21 25.98
CA ASN A 189 14.03 -22.58 24.73
C ASN A 189 13.39 -22.03 23.45
N ALA A 190 12.76 -20.85 23.50
CA ALA A 190 12.34 -20.13 22.29
C ALA A 190 13.57 -19.79 21.44
N ASP A 191 13.50 -19.97 20.13
CA ASP A 191 14.62 -19.67 19.24
C ASP A 191 14.76 -18.14 19.04
N PRO A 192 15.86 -17.51 19.51
CA PRO A 192 16.07 -16.08 19.39
C PRO A 192 16.28 -15.60 17.94
N ASN A 193 16.51 -16.53 17.00
CA ASN A 193 16.75 -16.26 15.59
C ASN A 193 15.52 -16.57 14.73
N LYS A 194 14.52 -17.26 15.27
CA LYS A 194 13.31 -17.60 14.53
C LYS A 194 12.39 -16.39 14.42
N GLY A 195 12.27 -15.91 13.19
CA GLY A 195 11.52 -14.72 12.83
C GLY A 195 10.93 -14.83 11.43
N THR A 196 10.49 -13.70 10.90
CA THR A 196 10.04 -13.64 9.50
C THR A 196 11.26 -13.62 8.56
N CYS A 197 11.04 -13.83 7.26
CA CYS A 197 12.10 -13.77 6.24
C CYS A 197 12.86 -12.43 6.15
N ILE A 198 12.43 -11.39 6.87
CA ILE A 198 13.00 -10.03 6.79
C ILE A 198 13.46 -9.51 8.15
N LEU A 199 12.80 -9.89 9.24
CA LEU A 199 13.07 -9.34 10.58
C LEU A 199 12.97 -10.43 11.66
N GLY A 200 14.02 -10.55 12.47
CA GLY A 200 14.10 -11.39 13.66
C GLY A 200 13.67 -10.66 14.95
N PRO A 201 13.58 -11.38 16.07
CA PRO A 201 13.29 -10.80 17.39
C PRO A 201 14.24 -9.65 17.78
N LEU A 202 15.54 -9.80 17.51
CA LEU A 202 16.56 -8.78 17.83
C LEU A 202 16.33 -7.49 17.03
N ASP A 203 16.06 -7.61 15.73
CA ASP A 203 15.80 -6.47 14.86
C ASP A 203 14.55 -5.71 15.33
N MET A 204 13.49 -6.44 15.71
CA MET A 204 12.26 -5.84 16.24
C MET A 204 12.50 -5.08 17.55
N ALA A 205 13.34 -5.62 18.44
CA ALA A 205 13.71 -4.95 19.69
C ALA A 205 14.49 -3.65 19.41
N LEU A 206 15.50 -3.70 18.55
CA LEU A 206 16.35 -2.55 18.20
C LEU A 206 15.56 -1.47 17.45
N HIS A 207 14.71 -1.85 16.49
CA HIS A 207 13.86 -0.90 15.76
C HIS A 207 12.91 -0.13 16.68
N LYS A 208 12.42 -0.76 17.75
CA LYS A 208 11.57 -0.14 18.78
C LYS A 208 12.34 0.44 19.96
N SER A 209 13.67 0.43 19.91
CA SER A 209 14.56 0.92 20.98
C SER A 209 14.35 0.21 22.33
N ASN A 210 13.92 -1.06 22.31
CA ASN A 210 13.71 -1.87 23.50
C ASN A 210 15.03 -2.55 23.94
N VAL A 211 15.97 -1.75 24.45
CA VAL A 211 17.33 -2.17 24.82
C VAL A 211 17.35 -3.38 25.76
N SER A 212 16.49 -3.41 26.78
CA SER A 212 16.42 -4.54 27.73
C SER A 212 16.05 -5.86 27.04
N CYS A 213 15.17 -5.82 26.01
CA CYS A 213 14.83 -7.00 25.22
C CYS A 213 15.99 -7.39 24.30
N ALA A 214 16.63 -6.41 23.64
CA ALA A 214 17.80 -6.66 22.80
C ALA A 214 18.93 -7.35 23.58
N LYS A 215 19.24 -6.86 24.78
CA LYS A 215 20.22 -7.47 25.69
C LYS A 215 19.90 -8.93 26.01
N LEU A 216 18.65 -9.22 26.39
CA LEU A 216 18.22 -10.58 26.69
C LEU A 216 18.29 -11.50 25.46
N LEU A 217 17.92 -11.00 24.28
CA LEU A 217 18.00 -11.76 23.03
C LEU A 217 19.45 -12.08 22.65
N ILE A 218 20.36 -11.11 22.78
CA ILE A 218 21.80 -11.31 22.55
C ILE A 218 22.35 -12.36 23.54
N GLN A 219 22.02 -12.24 24.83
CA GLN A 219 22.36 -13.25 25.85
C GLN A 219 21.75 -14.63 25.55
N GLY A 220 20.60 -14.66 24.89
CA GLY A 220 19.91 -15.87 24.44
C GLY A 220 20.51 -16.51 23.18
N GLY A 221 21.50 -15.88 22.53
CA GLY A 221 22.12 -16.40 21.30
C GLY A 221 21.53 -15.83 20.00
N ALA A 222 20.91 -14.65 20.03
CA ALA A 222 20.50 -13.95 18.82
C ALA A 222 21.70 -13.60 17.92
N ASN A 223 21.53 -13.75 16.61
CA ASN A 223 22.54 -13.44 15.61
C ASN A 223 22.76 -11.92 15.53
N VAL A 224 23.93 -11.48 15.98
CA VAL A 224 24.33 -10.07 16.01
C VAL A 224 24.76 -9.51 14.65
N SER A 225 24.88 -10.35 13.63
CA SER A 225 25.18 -9.94 12.25
C SER A 225 23.94 -9.52 11.46
N GLY A 226 22.74 -9.85 11.96
CA GLY A 226 21.46 -9.57 11.31
C GLY A 226 21.01 -10.61 10.28
N ALA A 227 19.79 -10.42 9.74
CA ALA A 227 19.17 -11.33 8.77
C ALA A 227 19.53 -11.05 7.30
N GLY A 228 20.34 -10.02 7.01
CA GLY A 228 20.78 -9.67 5.65
C GLY A 228 21.58 -8.37 5.55
N PRO A 229 22.08 -7.99 4.36
CA PRO A 229 23.00 -6.85 4.16
C PRO A 229 22.38 -5.48 4.44
N CYS A 230 21.05 -5.36 4.47
CA CYS A 230 20.33 -4.11 4.73
C CYS A 230 19.95 -3.90 6.21
N TYR A 231 20.07 -4.94 7.05
CA TYR A 231 19.66 -4.91 8.45
C TYR A 231 20.76 -5.51 9.32
N ASN A 232 21.66 -4.64 9.80
CA ASN A 232 22.68 -5.01 10.76
C ASN A 232 22.34 -4.44 12.15
N PRO A 233 22.24 -5.28 13.19
CA PRO A 233 21.93 -4.86 14.56
C PRO A 233 22.82 -3.71 15.09
N LEU A 234 24.11 -3.72 14.78
CA LEU A 234 25.05 -2.70 15.26
C LEU A 234 24.86 -1.36 14.54
N ILE A 235 24.55 -1.38 13.25
CA ILE A 235 24.15 -0.18 12.49
C ILE A 235 22.88 0.42 13.09
N THR A 236 21.83 -0.39 13.30
CA THR A 236 20.56 0.09 13.87
C THR A 236 20.72 0.62 15.30
N ALA A 237 21.59 0.00 16.11
CA ALA A 237 21.88 0.48 17.45
C ALA A 237 22.64 1.81 17.44
N ALA A 238 23.63 1.98 16.56
CA ALA A 238 24.39 3.21 16.40
C ALA A 238 23.54 4.37 15.86
N GLU A 239 22.73 4.14 14.81
CA GLU A 239 21.80 5.13 14.25
C GLU A 239 20.79 5.64 15.28
N LYS A 240 20.37 4.78 16.22
CA LYS A 240 19.40 5.12 17.27
C LYS A 240 20.03 5.60 18.58
N GLY A 241 21.36 5.68 18.66
CA GLY A 241 22.08 6.06 19.88
C GLY A 241 21.81 5.11 21.06
N LEU A 242 21.72 3.80 20.81
CA LEU A 242 21.43 2.79 21.84
C LEU A 242 22.72 2.27 22.49
N THR A 243 23.37 3.10 23.29
CA THR A 243 24.67 2.83 23.96
C THR A 243 24.79 1.43 24.56
N GLU A 244 23.85 1.05 25.43
CA GLU A 244 23.87 -0.28 26.05
C GLU A 244 23.67 -1.42 25.05
N ALA A 245 22.92 -1.20 23.97
CA ALA A 245 22.76 -2.21 22.91
C ALA A 245 24.04 -2.34 22.07
N ILE A 246 24.70 -1.22 21.74
CA ILE A 246 26.01 -1.20 21.06
C ILE A 246 27.02 -2.01 21.88
N LYS A 247 27.11 -1.73 23.18
CA LYS A 247 27.97 -2.47 24.11
C LYS A 247 27.68 -3.97 24.09
N CYS A 248 26.43 -4.37 24.25
CA CYS A 248 26.05 -5.79 24.24
C CYS A 248 26.35 -6.47 22.90
N LEU A 249 26.16 -5.78 21.77
CA LEU A 249 26.46 -6.30 20.44
C LEU A 249 27.97 -6.50 20.23
N LEU A 250 28.79 -5.54 20.65
CA LEU A 250 30.26 -5.65 20.60
C LEU A 250 30.77 -6.78 21.49
N GLU A 251 30.27 -6.88 22.73
CA GLU A 251 30.59 -7.99 23.65
C GLU A 251 30.22 -9.36 23.07
N ALA A 252 29.16 -9.42 22.26
CA ALA A 252 28.73 -10.62 21.54
C ALA A 252 29.42 -10.85 20.19
N GLY A 253 30.43 -10.04 19.85
CA GLY A 253 31.26 -10.21 18.65
C GLY A 253 30.70 -9.59 17.38
N ALA A 254 29.79 -8.61 17.47
CA ALA A 254 29.34 -7.86 16.30
C ALA A 254 30.53 -7.12 15.66
N ASN A 255 30.67 -7.22 14.33
CA ASN A 255 31.75 -6.56 13.60
C ASN A 255 31.48 -5.03 13.53
N PRO A 256 32.33 -4.17 14.13
CA PRO A 256 32.17 -2.72 14.08
C PRO A 256 32.59 -2.10 12.74
N ASN A 257 33.19 -2.89 11.83
CA ASN A 257 33.64 -2.45 10.51
C ASN A 257 32.62 -2.77 9.41
N VAL A 258 31.35 -3.00 9.78
CA VAL A 258 30.25 -3.14 8.83
C VAL A 258 29.88 -1.78 8.26
N LEU A 259 29.48 -1.74 6.99
CA LEU A 259 29.07 -0.52 6.33
C LEU A 259 27.55 -0.49 6.24
N ASP A 260 26.93 0.65 6.54
CA ASP A 260 25.54 0.92 6.18
C ASP A 260 25.40 1.05 4.65
N GLN A 261 24.15 1.22 4.19
CA GLN A 261 23.86 1.41 2.78
C GLN A 261 24.46 2.68 2.16
N PHE A 262 24.97 3.61 2.97
CA PHE A 262 25.64 4.84 2.56
C PHE A 262 27.17 4.75 2.71
N GLY A 263 27.70 3.56 3.03
CA GLY A 263 29.14 3.35 3.21
C GLY A 263 29.67 4.00 4.49
N ARG A 264 28.82 4.23 5.49
CA ARG A 264 29.22 4.72 6.82
C ARG A 264 29.40 3.56 7.78
N LEU A 265 30.37 3.68 8.66
CA LEU A 265 30.62 2.77 9.77
C LEU A 265 29.69 3.10 10.96
N PRO A 266 29.40 2.12 11.85
CA PRO A 266 28.73 2.36 13.11
C PRO A 266 29.32 3.53 13.91
N ILE A 267 30.64 3.74 13.87
CA ILE A 267 31.30 4.84 14.61
C ILE A 267 30.94 6.23 14.06
N GLU A 268 30.71 6.33 12.75
CA GLU A 268 30.27 7.59 12.12
C GLU A 268 28.80 7.87 12.48
N LEU A 269 27.95 6.83 12.47
CA LEU A 269 26.56 6.93 12.91
C LEU A 269 26.46 7.30 14.40
N ALA A 270 27.31 6.73 15.24
CA ALA A 270 27.42 7.07 16.65
C ALA A 270 27.85 8.53 16.86
N ALA A 271 28.76 9.05 16.03
CA ALA A 271 29.17 10.45 16.09
C ALA A 271 28.09 11.43 15.59
N GLU A 272 27.22 10.99 14.68
CA GLU A 272 26.13 11.79 14.10
C GLU A 272 24.86 11.78 14.98
N TYR A 273 24.42 10.60 15.41
CA TYR A 273 23.12 10.40 16.08
C TYR A 273 23.24 9.93 17.54
N GLY A 274 24.39 9.38 17.92
CA GLY A 274 24.64 8.79 19.23
C GLY A 274 25.31 9.74 20.21
N THR A 275 26.00 9.15 21.17
CA THR A 275 26.74 9.84 22.23
C THR A 275 28.24 9.75 22.01
N ARG A 276 29.00 10.62 22.69
CA ARG A 276 30.47 10.50 22.71
C ARG A 276 30.90 9.13 23.24
N GLU A 277 30.18 8.60 24.22
CA GLU A 277 30.42 7.27 24.79
C GLU A 277 30.30 6.17 23.71
N ASP A 278 29.33 6.28 22.79
CA ASP A 278 29.19 5.34 21.68
C ASP A 278 30.40 5.35 20.75
N VAL A 279 30.94 6.54 20.47
CA VAL A 279 32.18 6.69 19.67
C VAL A 279 33.38 6.11 20.41
N GLU A 280 33.51 6.39 21.71
CA GLU A 280 34.56 5.84 22.57
C GLU A 280 34.52 4.31 22.66
N MET A 281 33.32 3.71 22.69
CA MET A 281 33.15 2.25 22.68
C MET A 281 33.52 1.62 21.34
N LEU A 282 33.17 2.25 20.22
CA LEU A 282 33.44 1.71 18.89
C LEU A 282 34.90 1.93 18.47
N PHE A 283 35.55 3.00 18.95
CA PHE A 283 36.89 3.42 18.53
C PHE A 283 37.97 2.32 18.61
N PRO A 284 38.13 1.56 19.72
CA PRO A 284 39.19 0.57 19.84
C PRO A 284 39.12 -0.56 18.83
N SER A 285 37.92 -0.84 18.31
CA SER A 285 37.66 -1.98 17.43
C SER A 285 37.39 -1.56 15.98
N THR A 286 37.41 -0.26 15.68
CA THR A 286 37.13 0.29 14.35
C THR A 286 38.43 0.63 13.62
N LEU A 287 38.52 0.23 12.34
CA LEU A 287 39.65 0.56 11.49
C LEU A 287 39.67 2.07 11.16
N PRO A 288 40.86 2.69 11.05
CA PRO A 288 40.97 4.11 10.70
C PRO A 288 40.24 4.45 9.40
N ILE A 289 39.40 5.48 9.44
CA ILE A 289 38.70 6.02 8.28
C ILE A 289 39.66 6.98 7.56
N SER A 290 39.94 6.72 6.28
CA SER A 290 40.91 7.49 5.50
C SER A 290 40.59 8.97 5.35
N THR A 291 39.33 9.37 5.46
CA THR A 291 38.89 10.77 5.38
C THR A 291 39.07 11.53 6.70
N VAL A 292 39.29 10.83 7.81
CA VAL A 292 39.48 11.42 9.13
C VAL A 292 40.97 11.61 9.38
N THR A 293 41.46 12.84 9.22
CA THR A 293 42.89 13.17 9.35
C THR A 293 43.41 13.06 10.79
N ASN A 294 42.57 13.37 11.76
CA ASN A 294 42.83 13.18 13.18
C ASN A 294 42.08 11.94 13.68
N TRP A 295 42.72 10.77 13.66
CA TRP A 295 42.11 9.52 14.14
C TRP A 295 42.10 9.46 15.68
N SER A 296 41.21 10.24 16.27
CA SER A 296 40.87 10.27 17.69
C SER A 296 39.36 10.43 17.83
N VAL A 297 38.81 10.15 19.02
CA VAL A 297 37.38 10.37 19.30
C VAL A 297 36.97 11.81 18.96
N ASP A 298 37.76 12.79 19.39
CA ASP A 298 37.53 14.20 19.08
C ASP A 298 37.64 14.51 17.59
N GLY A 299 38.61 13.91 16.90
CA GLY A 299 38.77 14.09 15.46
C GLY A 299 37.63 13.50 14.64
N ILE A 300 37.13 12.31 15.02
CA ILE A 300 35.95 11.68 14.39
C ILE A 300 34.70 12.52 14.60
N VAL A 301 34.42 12.91 15.85
CA VAL A 301 33.25 13.74 16.19
C VAL A 301 33.33 15.09 15.46
N SER A 302 34.51 15.71 15.40
CA SER A 302 34.70 16.98 14.69
C SER A 302 34.53 16.82 13.18
N HIS A 303 35.03 15.72 12.60
CA HIS A 303 34.88 15.42 11.18
C HIS A 303 33.40 15.28 10.80
N VAL A 304 32.64 14.46 11.54
CA VAL A 304 31.22 14.24 11.28
C VAL A 304 30.41 15.53 11.49
N LYS A 305 30.69 16.30 12.55
CA LYS A 305 30.04 17.62 12.76
C LYS A 305 30.34 18.62 11.64
N MET A 306 31.56 18.61 11.10
CA MET A 306 31.92 19.43 9.96
C MET A 306 31.14 19.01 8.72
N GLU A 307 31.02 17.70 8.45
CA GLU A 307 30.21 17.19 7.33
C GLU A 307 28.73 17.60 7.48
N ILE A 308 28.14 17.45 8.67
CA ILE A 308 26.76 17.90 8.94
C ILE A 308 26.61 19.41 8.69
N LYS A 309 27.54 20.22 9.18
CA LYS A 309 27.49 21.68 8.97
C LYS A 309 27.62 22.07 7.49
N GLN A 310 28.41 21.33 6.72
CA GLN A 310 28.49 21.51 5.27
C GLN A 310 27.17 21.14 4.57
N LEU A 311 26.41 20.19 5.13
CA LEU A 311 25.09 19.78 4.64
C LEU A 311 23.97 20.79 4.97
N GLU A 312 24.21 21.77 5.84
CA GLU A 312 23.25 22.85 6.14
C GLU A 312 23.24 23.98 5.09
N ASP A 313 24.26 24.05 4.23
CA ASP A 313 24.34 25.02 3.12
C ASP A 313 23.78 24.40 1.84
N ASP A 314 22.52 24.71 1.53
CA ASP A 314 21.80 24.21 0.34
C ASP A 314 22.58 24.45 -0.97
N ASN A 315 23.33 25.55 -1.08
CA ASN A 315 24.09 25.88 -2.28
C ASN A 315 25.36 25.01 -2.40
N PHE A 316 26.01 24.73 -1.27
CA PHE A 316 27.12 23.78 -1.21
C PHE A 316 26.64 22.35 -1.52
N VAL A 317 25.52 21.92 -0.94
CA VAL A 317 24.94 20.58 -1.15
C VAL A 317 24.59 20.35 -2.62
N GLN A 318 23.89 21.29 -3.26
CA GLN A 318 23.52 21.18 -4.68
C GLN A 318 24.75 21.14 -5.60
N THR A 319 25.73 22.03 -5.35
CA THR A 319 26.96 22.10 -6.16
C THR A 319 27.77 20.82 -6.01
N ARG A 320 28.02 20.39 -4.78
CA ARG A 320 28.82 19.18 -4.50
C ARG A 320 28.13 17.90 -4.97
N ALA A 321 26.81 17.78 -4.83
CA ALA A 321 26.06 16.63 -5.33
C ALA A 321 26.14 16.53 -6.87
N SER A 322 26.06 17.68 -7.57
CA SER A 322 26.23 17.74 -9.03
C SER A 322 27.63 17.33 -9.46
N ASP A 323 28.67 17.86 -8.79
CA ASP A 323 30.08 17.55 -9.09
C ASP A 323 30.39 16.05 -8.87
N LEU A 324 29.94 15.48 -7.74
CA LEU A 324 30.12 14.06 -7.43
C LEU A 324 29.39 13.15 -8.42
N LYS A 325 28.19 13.54 -8.86
CA LYS A 325 27.45 12.82 -9.89
C LYS A 325 28.20 12.84 -11.22
N GLN A 326 28.74 13.99 -11.61
CA GLN A 326 29.54 14.11 -12.83
C GLN A 326 30.81 13.25 -12.75
N GLN A 327 31.55 13.31 -11.64
CA GLN A 327 32.75 12.48 -11.43
C GLN A 327 32.43 10.99 -11.47
N GLY A 328 31.31 10.57 -10.87
CA GLY A 328 30.82 9.19 -10.94
C GLY A 328 30.51 8.76 -12.38
N ASP A 329 29.80 9.59 -13.15
CA ASP A 329 29.48 9.32 -14.56
C ASP A 329 30.73 9.27 -15.45
N GLU A 330 31.73 10.12 -15.20
CA GLU A 330 33.03 10.11 -15.89
C GLU A 330 33.86 8.87 -15.58
N ALA A 331 33.95 8.47 -14.30
CA ALA A 331 34.62 7.24 -13.88
C ALA A 331 33.91 6.01 -14.48
N PHE A 332 32.57 6.01 -14.50
CA PHE A 332 31.78 4.95 -15.10
C PHE A 332 32.06 4.79 -16.60
N LYS A 333 32.14 5.91 -17.35
CA LYS A 333 32.50 5.93 -18.77
C LYS A 333 33.91 5.37 -19.04
N LYS A 334 34.85 5.56 -18.10
CA LYS A 334 36.21 5.01 -18.14
C LYS A 334 36.28 3.53 -17.73
N GLN A 335 35.14 2.89 -17.43
CA GLN A 335 35.04 1.52 -16.89
C GLN A 335 35.71 1.35 -15.52
N ASP A 336 35.95 2.44 -14.80
CA ASP A 336 36.45 2.44 -13.42
C ASP A 336 35.28 2.35 -12.44
N TYR A 337 34.69 1.16 -12.36
CA TYR A 337 33.46 0.92 -11.58
C TYR A 337 33.67 1.07 -10.07
N LEU A 338 34.91 0.87 -9.59
CA LEU A 338 35.25 1.05 -8.18
C LEU A 338 35.14 2.53 -7.81
N ASN A 339 35.86 3.41 -8.52
CA ASN A 339 35.80 4.84 -8.25
C ASN A 339 34.42 5.42 -8.56
N ALA A 340 33.72 4.95 -9.60
CA ALA A 340 32.34 5.34 -9.88
C ALA A 340 31.40 5.04 -8.70
N SER A 341 31.52 3.84 -8.10
CA SER A 341 30.70 3.47 -6.93
C SER A 341 30.97 4.34 -5.70
N VAL A 342 32.22 4.79 -5.51
CA VAL A 342 32.62 5.68 -4.42
C VAL A 342 32.00 7.06 -4.61
N PHE A 343 32.10 7.64 -5.82
CA PHE A 343 31.51 8.95 -6.12
C PHE A 343 29.98 8.94 -6.00
N TYR A 344 29.30 7.89 -6.50
CA TYR A 344 27.85 7.77 -6.33
C TYR A 344 27.45 7.59 -4.86
N THR A 345 28.25 6.90 -4.05
CA THR A 345 28.02 6.80 -2.60
C THR A 345 28.12 8.15 -1.91
N GLN A 346 29.13 8.94 -2.25
CA GLN A 346 29.30 10.30 -1.71
C GLN A 346 28.16 11.22 -2.15
N ALA A 347 27.68 11.11 -3.39
CA ALA A 347 26.53 11.86 -3.88
C ALA A 347 25.23 11.45 -3.15
N LEU A 348 25.05 10.17 -2.84
CA LEU A 348 23.92 9.66 -2.05
C LEU A 348 23.93 10.07 -0.58
N LYS A 349 25.07 10.48 -0.02
CA LYS A 349 25.14 11.11 1.31
C LYS A 349 24.57 12.54 1.32
N MET A 350 24.52 13.18 0.15
CA MET A 350 24.06 14.56 -0.05
C MET A 350 22.59 14.60 -0.50
N ASP A 351 22.19 13.65 -1.35
CA ASP A 351 20.79 13.43 -1.79
C ASP A 351 20.41 11.95 -1.65
N ASN A 352 19.99 11.58 -0.44
CA ASN A 352 19.68 10.21 -0.05
C ASN A 352 18.43 9.66 -0.75
N PHE A 353 17.73 10.50 -1.54
CA PHE A 353 16.50 10.15 -2.25
C PHE A 353 16.70 10.11 -3.78
N ASP A 354 17.90 10.36 -4.33
CA ASP A 354 18.17 10.23 -5.76
C ASP A 354 18.29 8.76 -6.18
N ALA A 355 17.15 8.19 -6.56
CA ALA A 355 17.09 6.83 -7.08
C ALA A 355 18.04 6.59 -8.27
N LYS A 356 18.37 7.62 -9.07
CA LYS A 356 19.29 7.45 -10.21
C LYS A 356 20.69 7.07 -9.76
N LEU A 357 21.17 7.68 -8.68
CA LEU A 357 22.47 7.36 -8.11
C LEU A 357 22.49 5.92 -7.57
N LEU A 358 21.43 5.47 -6.89
CA LEU A 358 21.32 4.07 -6.42
C LEU A 358 21.30 3.07 -7.59
N SER A 359 20.58 3.36 -8.67
CA SER A 359 20.57 2.49 -9.86
C SER A 359 21.93 2.44 -10.57
N ASN A 360 22.65 3.57 -10.62
CA ASN A 360 23.98 3.63 -11.22
C ASN A 360 25.02 2.92 -10.32
N ARG A 361 24.92 3.07 -9.00
CA ARG A 361 25.79 2.38 -8.04
C ARG A 361 25.52 0.87 -8.01
N SER A 362 24.25 0.45 -8.05
CA SER A 362 23.83 -0.96 -8.23
C SER A 362 24.49 -1.58 -9.48
N LEU A 363 24.55 -0.85 -10.59
CA LEU A 363 25.24 -1.31 -11.79
C LEU A 363 26.74 -1.46 -11.59
N CYS A 364 27.40 -0.53 -10.89
CA CYS A 364 28.81 -0.64 -10.57
C CYS A 364 29.09 -1.91 -9.76
N TRP A 365 28.25 -2.21 -8.76
CA TRP A 365 28.34 -3.45 -7.98
C TRP A 365 28.20 -4.70 -8.85
N LEU A 366 27.25 -4.73 -9.80
CA LEU A 366 27.11 -5.83 -10.75
C LEU A 366 28.36 -6.01 -11.62
N ARG A 367 28.94 -4.93 -12.13
CA ARG A 367 30.15 -4.97 -12.96
C ARG A 367 31.38 -5.44 -12.19
N MET A 368 31.41 -5.21 -10.87
CA MET A 368 32.44 -5.72 -9.97
C MET A 368 32.14 -7.13 -9.41
N GLY A 369 30.99 -7.70 -9.72
CA GLY A 369 30.58 -9.03 -9.27
C GLY A 369 30.05 -9.10 -7.83
N ASN A 370 29.59 -7.97 -7.26
CA ASN A 370 28.99 -7.93 -5.92
C ASN A 370 27.45 -7.91 -6.01
N GLY A 371 26.86 -9.10 -6.16
CA GLY A 371 25.41 -9.28 -6.32
C GLY A 371 24.57 -8.82 -5.12
N GLU A 372 25.05 -9.03 -3.89
CA GLU A 372 24.32 -8.68 -2.67
C GLU A 372 24.15 -7.16 -2.50
N ARG A 373 25.23 -6.38 -2.69
CA ARG A 373 25.15 -4.91 -2.65
C ARG A 373 24.35 -4.35 -3.84
N ALA A 374 24.48 -4.97 -5.00
CA ALA A 374 23.67 -4.61 -6.17
C ALA A 374 22.17 -4.81 -5.91
N PHE A 375 21.80 -5.89 -5.23
CA PHE A 375 20.42 -6.21 -4.85
C PHE A 375 19.90 -5.22 -3.81
N GLY A 376 20.69 -4.89 -2.78
CA GLY A 376 20.35 -3.87 -1.79
C GLY A 376 20.09 -2.49 -2.41
N ASP A 377 21.01 -1.99 -3.25
CA ASP A 377 20.86 -0.70 -3.94
C ASP A 377 19.67 -0.70 -4.91
N ALA A 378 19.42 -1.81 -5.62
CA ALA A 378 18.28 -1.92 -6.50
C ALA A 378 16.96 -1.94 -5.73
N HIS A 379 16.93 -2.57 -4.55
CA HIS A 379 15.77 -2.60 -3.66
C HIS A 379 15.46 -1.20 -3.08
N GLU A 380 16.46 -0.47 -2.60
CA GLU A 380 16.37 0.93 -2.17
C GLU A 380 15.95 1.86 -3.34
N CYS A 381 16.53 1.67 -4.53
CA CYS A 381 16.13 2.39 -5.73
C CYS A 381 14.63 2.16 -6.07
N ILE A 382 14.15 0.92 -5.88
CA ILE A 382 12.73 0.56 -6.01
C ILE A 382 11.92 1.13 -4.84
N ALA A 383 12.47 1.39 -3.66
CA ALA A 383 11.74 2.08 -2.59
C ALA A 383 11.49 3.57 -2.92
N LEU A 384 12.42 4.24 -3.64
CA LEU A 384 12.45 5.69 -3.90
C LEU A 384 11.88 6.18 -5.23
N CYS A 385 12.34 5.59 -6.35
CA CYS A 385 11.66 5.71 -7.64
C CYS A 385 11.13 4.37 -8.08
N PRO A 386 10.07 3.94 -7.40
CA PRO A 386 9.65 2.62 -7.67
C PRO A 386 9.28 2.38 -9.16
N LYS A 387 8.77 3.40 -9.90
CA LYS A 387 8.14 3.36 -11.26
C LYS A 387 9.14 3.07 -12.37
N TRP A 388 10.38 2.93 -11.96
CA TRP A 388 11.49 3.05 -12.86
C TRP A 388 11.87 1.65 -13.30
N ALA A 389 11.50 1.32 -14.54
CA ALA A 389 11.77 0.02 -15.14
C ALA A 389 13.28 -0.35 -15.04
N LYS A 390 14.16 0.65 -15.16
CA LYS A 390 15.61 0.48 -14.97
C LYS A 390 15.98 -0.05 -13.57
N ALA A 391 15.27 0.35 -12.51
CA ALA A 391 15.51 -0.12 -11.14
C ALA A 391 15.14 -1.61 -10.96
N HIS A 392 14.00 -2.02 -11.53
CA HIS A 392 13.56 -3.42 -11.55
C HIS A 392 14.49 -4.31 -12.38
N TYR A 393 14.97 -3.80 -13.52
CA TYR A 393 16.00 -4.45 -14.32
C TYR A 393 17.29 -4.67 -13.51
N ARG A 394 17.73 -3.68 -12.71
CA ARG A 394 18.90 -3.83 -11.83
C ARG A 394 18.67 -4.89 -10.75
N LEU A 395 17.48 -4.93 -10.14
CA LEU A 395 17.13 -5.94 -9.13
C LEU A 395 17.14 -7.35 -9.73
N GLY A 396 16.53 -7.53 -10.90
CA GLY A 396 16.54 -8.80 -11.63
C GLY A 396 17.95 -9.23 -12.04
N ALA A 397 18.77 -8.31 -12.54
CA ALA A 397 20.17 -8.59 -12.87
C ALA A 397 21.01 -8.98 -11.64
N ALA A 398 20.77 -8.36 -10.49
CA ALA A 398 21.42 -8.72 -9.23
C ALA A 398 20.98 -10.08 -8.72
N PHE A 399 19.68 -10.36 -8.78
CA PHE A 399 19.12 -11.65 -8.39
C PHE A 399 19.64 -12.80 -9.27
N MET A 400 19.60 -12.62 -10.60
CA MET A 400 20.15 -13.59 -11.56
C MET A 400 21.66 -13.80 -11.38
N PHE A 401 22.41 -12.74 -11.05
CA PHE A 401 23.84 -12.87 -10.76
C PHE A 401 24.09 -13.73 -9.50
N MET A 402 23.29 -13.56 -8.45
CA MET A 402 23.39 -14.34 -7.22
C MET A 402 22.95 -15.80 -7.39
N GLU A 403 21.87 -16.07 -8.15
CA GLU A 403 21.45 -17.43 -8.51
C GLU A 403 22.47 -18.12 -9.42
N ALA A 404 22.97 -17.44 -10.45
CA ALA A 404 24.00 -17.97 -11.33
C ALA A 404 25.33 -18.23 -10.60
N ALA A 405 25.68 -17.42 -9.58
CA ALA A 405 26.84 -17.67 -8.73
C ALA A 405 26.65 -18.88 -7.81
N CYS A 406 25.43 -19.15 -7.34
CA CYS A 406 25.10 -20.38 -6.59
C CYS A 406 25.16 -21.61 -7.50
N GLU A 407 24.58 -21.54 -8.71
CA GLU A 407 24.64 -22.63 -9.70
C GLU A 407 26.09 -22.87 -10.18
N PHE A 408 26.90 -21.82 -10.39
CA PHE A 408 28.33 -21.98 -10.71
C PHE A 408 29.14 -22.51 -9.53
N GLY A 409 28.80 -22.17 -8.29
CA GLY A 409 29.37 -22.75 -7.08
C GLY A 409 29.09 -24.25 -7.00
N GLU A 410 27.86 -24.68 -7.31
CA GLU A 410 27.47 -26.09 -7.38
C GLU A 410 28.07 -26.81 -8.60
N ILE A 411 28.24 -26.15 -9.74
CA ILE A 411 28.89 -26.70 -10.94
C ILE A 411 30.40 -26.82 -10.74
N MET A 412 31.08 -25.87 -10.10
CA MET A 412 32.49 -25.96 -9.74
C MET A 412 32.73 -26.99 -8.62
N CYS A 413 31.82 -27.08 -7.65
CA CYS A 413 31.86 -28.11 -6.60
C CYS A 413 31.55 -29.51 -7.17
N SER A 414 30.69 -29.63 -8.18
CA SER A 414 30.41 -30.90 -8.90
C SER A 414 31.49 -31.27 -9.93
N GLN A 415 32.19 -30.30 -10.54
CA GLN A 415 33.34 -30.56 -11.40
C GLN A 415 34.60 -30.88 -10.59
N ASN A 416 34.81 -30.27 -9.42
CA ASN A 416 35.85 -30.72 -8.48
C ASN A 416 35.51 -32.08 -7.84
N ARG A 417 34.23 -32.40 -7.61
CA ARG A 417 33.82 -33.78 -7.29
C ARG A 417 34.10 -34.72 -8.46
N LYS A 418 33.89 -34.34 -9.72
CA LYS A 418 34.22 -35.18 -10.89
C LYS A 418 35.73 -35.33 -11.15
N ALA A 419 36.56 -34.35 -10.80
CA ALA A 419 38.03 -34.47 -10.82
C ALA A 419 38.55 -35.35 -9.66
N ALA A 420 37.91 -35.29 -8.50
CA ALA A 420 38.14 -36.21 -7.38
C ALA A 420 37.57 -37.63 -7.64
N SER A 421 36.52 -37.76 -8.46
CA SER A 421 35.94 -39.03 -8.90
C SER A 421 36.68 -39.66 -10.09
N ARG A 422 37.37 -38.89 -10.94
CA ARG A 422 38.24 -39.42 -12.01
C ARG A 422 39.60 -39.94 -11.53
N ARG A 423 40.02 -39.61 -10.29
CA ARG A 423 41.10 -40.33 -9.60
C ARG A 423 40.61 -41.54 -8.78
N ARG A 424 39.31 -41.84 -8.79
CA ARG A 424 38.70 -43.04 -8.15
C ARG A 424 37.99 -43.98 -9.13
N PHE A 425 38.10 -43.74 -10.44
CA PHE A 425 37.50 -44.57 -11.50
C PHE A 425 38.52 -45.42 -12.29
N PHE A 426 39.74 -45.58 -11.77
CA PHE A 426 40.78 -46.48 -12.31
C PHE A 426 41.18 -47.56 -11.28
N ALA A 427 40.24 -48.07 -10.48
CA ALA A 427 40.53 -49.11 -9.49
C ALA A 427 39.42 -50.15 -9.26
N TYR A 428 38.41 -50.27 -10.13
CA TYR A 428 37.36 -51.28 -9.91
C TYR A 428 36.69 -51.82 -11.19
N VAL A 429 37.48 -52.18 -12.22
CA VAL A 429 37.13 -53.23 -13.19
C VAL A 429 38.43 -53.84 -13.72
N GLU A 430 38.90 -54.92 -13.09
CA GLU A 430 39.72 -56.01 -13.64
C GLU A 430 39.99 -56.96 -12.45
N GLY A 431 39.55 -58.21 -12.40
CA GLY A 431 38.81 -59.03 -13.34
C GLY A 431 38.62 -60.45 -12.81
N LEU A 432 38.09 -61.34 -13.64
CA LEU A 432 38.33 -62.80 -13.69
C LEU A 432 37.95 -63.22 -15.13
N ALA A 433 38.72 -63.94 -15.95
CA ALA A 433 40.08 -64.53 -15.95
C ALA A 433 40.32 -65.12 -17.39
N PRO A 434 41.44 -65.81 -17.76
CA PRO A 434 42.76 -66.04 -17.14
C PRO A 434 43.95 -65.54 -18.03
N VAL A 435 45.22 -65.44 -17.60
CA VAL A 435 46.24 -66.52 -17.49
C VAL A 435 47.54 -65.98 -16.82
N GLN A 436 48.09 -66.78 -15.89
CA GLN A 436 49.48 -66.85 -15.34
C GLN A 436 50.09 -65.78 -14.38
N GLY A 437 50.29 -66.20 -13.12
CA GLY A 437 51.61 -66.21 -12.46
C GLY A 437 51.95 -65.23 -11.31
N GLY A 438 52.03 -65.72 -10.06
CA GLY A 438 53.13 -65.36 -9.13
C GLY A 438 52.89 -64.44 -7.91
N ALA A 439 52.53 -65.05 -6.76
CA ALA A 439 53.17 -64.97 -5.42
C ALA A 439 53.37 -63.66 -4.59
N LEU A 440 52.90 -63.73 -3.31
CA LEU A 440 53.40 -63.15 -2.03
C LEU A 440 53.27 -61.61 -1.84
N GLY A 441 52.93 -60.96 -0.70
CA GLY A 441 52.68 -61.26 0.72
C GLY A 441 52.82 -59.92 1.51
N GLY A 442 51.83 -59.45 2.29
CA GLY A 442 51.96 -59.20 3.75
C GLY A 442 51.92 -57.72 4.19
N VAL A 443 50.96 -57.29 5.05
CA VAL A 443 51.03 -57.05 6.53
C VAL A 443 51.31 -55.56 7.00
N ASN A 444 50.30 -54.98 7.69
CA ASN A 444 50.27 -54.06 8.88
C ASN A 444 50.62 -52.54 8.92
N LYS A 445 49.68 -51.81 9.58
CA LYS A 445 49.76 -50.80 10.69
C LYS A 445 50.16 -49.30 10.48
N VAL A 446 49.17 -48.43 10.76
CA VAL A 446 49.11 -47.15 11.58
C VAL A 446 50.41 -46.74 12.34
N PRO A 447 50.84 -45.46 12.59
CA PRO A 447 50.07 -44.22 12.93
C PRO A 447 50.56 -42.84 12.35
N ALA A 448 49.81 -41.76 12.65
CA ALA A 448 50.20 -40.33 12.55
C ALA A 448 51.07 -39.88 13.77
N PRO A 449 51.47 -38.60 14.00
CA PRO A 449 51.35 -37.34 13.22
C PRO A 449 52.65 -36.49 13.16
N ALA A 450 52.71 -35.44 12.32
CA ALA A 450 53.65 -34.32 12.55
C ALA A 450 53.24 -33.01 11.86
N THR A 451 53.41 -31.95 12.65
CA THR A 451 53.39 -30.50 12.42
C THR A 451 54.02 -29.99 11.11
N VAL A 452 53.41 -28.98 10.49
CA VAL A 452 54.06 -28.14 9.47
C VAL A 452 53.97 -26.66 9.86
N THR A 453 55.15 -26.10 10.08
CA THR A 453 55.48 -24.68 10.23
C THR A 453 55.33 -23.92 8.92
N ALA A 454 54.97 -22.64 9.04
CA ALA A 454 54.80 -21.67 7.96
C ALA A 454 56.05 -21.50 7.09
N VAL A 455 55.82 -21.35 5.78
CA VAL A 455 56.76 -20.72 4.84
C VAL A 455 55.98 -19.68 4.05
N GLU A 456 56.47 -18.44 4.13
CA GLU A 456 56.03 -17.29 3.35
C GLU A 456 56.17 -17.57 1.85
N ALA A 457 55.11 -17.30 1.09
CA ALA A 457 55.18 -17.20 -0.37
C ALA A 457 54.64 -15.83 -0.78
N THR A 458 55.54 -15.02 -1.31
CA THR A 458 55.28 -13.77 -2.03
C THR A 458 54.35 -14.02 -3.23
N PRO A 459 53.38 -13.13 -3.51
CA PRO A 459 52.50 -13.31 -4.66
C PRO A 459 53.21 -12.89 -5.96
N VAL A 460 53.53 -13.88 -6.80
CA VAL A 460 53.85 -13.68 -8.22
C VAL A 460 52.53 -13.39 -8.96
N PRO A 461 52.49 -12.40 -9.88
CA PRO A 461 51.26 -11.96 -10.53
C PRO A 461 50.74 -13.02 -11.50
N LEU A 462 49.51 -13.48 -11.28
CA LEU A 462 48.78 -14.30 -12.24
C LEU A 462 48.38 -13.41 -13.44
N GLN A 463 49.15 -13.55 -14.52
CA GLN A 463 48.73 -13.19 -15.86
C GLN A 463 47.40 -13.90 -16.16
N ALA A 464 46.34 -13.10 -16.34
CA ALA A 464 45.06 -13.58 -16.81
C ALA A 464 45.21 -14.11 -18.25
N SER A 465 45.28 -15.44 -18.38
CA SER A 465 45.11 -16.10 -19.67
C SER A 465 43.67 -15.92 -20.13
N ASN A 466 43.48 -15.01 -21.08
CA ASN A 466 42.31 -14.89 -21.94
C ASN A 466 41.96 -16.26 -22.54
N LYS A 467 41.02 -17.01 -21.95
CA LYS A 467 40.27 -18.11 -22.59
C LYS A 467 39.23 -18.70 -21.62
N CYS A 468 38.19 -17.93 -21.33
CA CYS A 468 36.84 -18.42 -21.01
C CYS A 468 35.89 -17.21 -21.11
N LYS A 469 35.57 -16.82 -22.35
CA LYS A 469 34.52 -15.83 -22.63
C LYS A 469 33.18 -16.50 -22.34
N PHE A 470 32.52 -16.09 -21.26
CA PHE A 470 31.07 -16.18 -21.19
C PHE A 470 30.47 -15.28 -22.28
N PRO A 471 29.37 -15.67 -22.94
CA PRO A 471 28.68 -14.74 -23.83
C PRO A 471 28.16 -13.61 -22.94
N ILE A 472 28.82 -12.45 -23.06
CA ILE A 472 28.25 -11.19 -22.61
C ILE A 472 26.96 -11.06 -23.42
N ILE A 473 25.80 -11.18 -22.75
CA ILE A 473 24.56 -10.73 -23.34
C ILE A 473 24.77 -9.24 -23.57
N ASP A 474 24.86 -8.83 -24.84
CA ASP A 474 24.92 -7.43 -25.23
C ASP A 474 23.70 -6.71 -24.64
N VAL A 475 23.95 -5.76 -23.74
CA VAL A 475 22.91 -4.91 -23.11
C VAL A 475 22.79 -3.58 -23.88
N ASP A 476 23.29 -3.51 -25.11
CA ASP A 476 23.35 -2.27 -25.92
C ASP A 476 22.25 -2.15 -26.99
N GLN A 477 21.12 -2.87 -26.85
CA GLN A 477 19.96 -2.60 -27.71
C GLN A 477 18.97 -1.65 -27.04
N ASP A 478 19.18 -0.36 -27.27
CA ASP A 478 18.12 0.65 -27.19
C ASP A 478 16.97 0.28 -28.14
N PRO A 479 15.69 0.55 -27.79
CA PRO A 479 14.60 0.54 -28.75
C PRO A 479 14.85 1.65 -29.80
N PRO A 480 14.46 1.45 -31.07
CA PRO A 480 14.73 2.43 -32.11
C PRO A 480 13.94 3.72 -31.84
N GLY A 481 14.64 4.83 -31.62
CA GLY A 481 13.95 6.13 -31.56
C GLY A 481 14.68 7.31 -30.93
N SER A 482 16.01 7.41 -30.93
CA SER A 482 16.71 8.70 -30.79
C SER A 482 18.19 8.53 -31.11
N ARG A 483 18.64 9.07 -32.24
CA ARG A 483 20.05 9.41 -32.43
C ARG A 483 20.12 10.90 -32.68
N ASP A 484 20.82 11.59 -31.79
CA ASP A 484 21.36 12.92 -32.03
C ASP A 484 22.34 12.85 -33.21
N VAL A 485 22.15 13.71 -34.19
CA VAL A 485 23.22 14.20 -35.07
C VAL A 485 23.12 15.70 -35.00
N ASP A 486 24.13 16.33 -34.40
CA ASP A 486 24.41 17.74 -34.62
C ASP A 486 24.69 17.92 -36.10
N ASP A 487 23.74 18.54 -36.82
CA ASP A 487 24.02 19.17 -38.10
C ASP A 487 23.27 20.51 -38.19
N ALA A 488 23.98 21.52 -38.67
CA ALA A 488 23.52 22.89 -38.73
C ALA A 488 22.31 23.01 -39.68
N GLY A 489 21.11 23.13 -39.11
CA GLY A 489 19.89 23.42 -39.86
C GLY A 489 18.63 22.83 -39.24
N SER A 490 18.23 23.28 -38.04
CA SER A 490 16.91 22.90 -37.54
C SER A 490 15.84 23.56 -38.39
N VAL A 491 15.24 22.77 -39.27
CA VAL A 491 14.07 23.18 -40.04
C VAL A 491 12.91 23.21 -39.05
N ASP A 492 12.38 24.41 -38.79
CA ASP A 492 11.13 24.59 -38.02
C ASP A 492 9.95 23.94 -38.77
N HIS A 493 9.77 22.63 -38.56
CA HIS A 493 8.71 21.84 -39.18
C HIS A 493 7.32 22.23 -38.68
N ILE A 494 7.21 22.73 -37.45
CA ILE A 494 5.93 23.13 -36.84
C ILE A 494 5.52 24.51 -37.36
N GLY A 495 6.45 25.47 -37.44
CA GLY A 495 6.19 26.78 -38.02
C GLY A 495 5.85 26.75 -39.52
N ARG A 496 6.10 25.65 -40.23
CA ARG A 496 5.65 25.43 -41.62
C ARG A 496 4.21 24.94 -41.75
N LEU A 497 3.53 24.60 -40.66
CA LEU A 497 2.13 24.18 -40.69
C LEU A 497 1.21 25.35 -41.10
N PRO A 498 0.07 25.08 -41.76
CA PRO A 498 -0.93 26.10 -42.06
C PRO A 498 -1.45 26.75 -40.77
N ASP A 499 -1.72 28.05 -40.81
CA ASP A 499 -2.18 28.83 -39.66
C ASP A 499 -3.46 28.24 -39.01
N ALA A 500 -4.35 27.60 -39.79
CA ALA A 500 -5.53 26.91 -39.27
C ALA A 500 -5.18 25.71 -38.35
N VAL A 501 -4.13 24.96 -38.69
CA VAL A 501 -3.64 23.83 -37.88
C VAL A 501 -2.93 24.35 -36.63
N LEU A 502 -2.14 25.42 -36.78
CA LEU A 502 -1.46 26.08 -35.66
C LEU A 502 -2.46 26.69 -34.67
N CYS A 503 -3.51 27.37 -35.13
CA CYS A 503 -4.59 27.88 -34.27
C CYS A 503 -5.28 26.75 -33.50
N SER A 504 -5.49 25.60 -34.15
CA SER A 504 -6.10 24.42 -33.51
C SER A 504 -5.21 23.87 -32.41
N ILE A 505 -3.90 23.76 -32.65
CA ILE A 505 -2.90 23.33 -31.67
C ILE A 505 -2.85 24.32 -30.49
N VAL A 506 -2.78 25.63 -30.77
CA VAL A 506 -2.75 26.67 -29.73
C VAL A 506 -4.01 26.64 -28.85
N SER A 507 -5.19 26.42 -29.44
CA SER A 507 -6.46 26.30 -28.70
C SER A 507 -6.54 25.09 -27.77
N LEU A 508 -5.64 24.10 -27.96
CA LEU A 508 -5.55 22.88 -27.16
C LEU A 508 -4.49 22.98 -26.05
N LEU A 509 -3.54 23.92 -26.15
CA LEU A 509 -2.47 24.07 -25.17
C LEU A 509 -2.95 24.81 -23.92
N PRO A 510 -2.56 24.38 -22.70
CA PRO A 510 -2.76 25.15 -21.48
C PRO A 510 -2.07 26.52 -21.57
N THR A 511 -2.65 27.56 -20.98
CA THR A 511 -2.18 28.96 -21.10
C THR A 511 -0.69 29.14 -20.75
N LYS A 512 -0.17 28.38 -19.77
CA LYS A 512 1.26 28.39 -19.35
C LYS A 512 2.19 27.86 -20.45
N GLU A 513 1.79 26.82 -21.15
CA GLU A 513 2.57 26.23 -22.27
C GLU A 513 2.43 27.09 -23.54
N GLY A 514 1.25 27.67 -23.77
CA GLY A 514 1.04 28.67 -24.82
C GLY A 514 1.94 29.89 -24.67
N ALA A 515 2.12 30.41 -23.45
CA ALA A 515 3.03 31.52 -23.18
C ALA A 515 4.50 31.18 -23.45
N ARG A 516 4.93 29.95 -23.15
CA ARG A 516 6.29 29.46 -23.49
C ARG A 516 6.51 29.37 -25.00
N THR A 517 5.50 28.97 -25.78
CA THR A 517 5.60 28.91 -27.25
C THR A 517 5.75 30.27 -27.93
N GLN A 518 5.35 31.39 -27.30
CA GLN A 518 5.59 32.73 -27.84
C GLN A 518 7.08 33.10 -27.93
N VAL A 519 7.92 32.47 -27.11
CA VAL A 519 9.39 32.66 -27.10
C VAL A 519 10.03 31.93 -28.28
N ILE A 520 9.37 30.89 -28.79
CA ILE A 520 9.92 29.97 -29.79
C ILE A 520 9.73 30.50 -31.23
N SER A 521 8.69 31.30 -31.52
CA SER A 521 8.48 31.87 -32.85
C SER A 521 7.61 33.14 -32.87
N ARG A 522 8.04 34.17 -33.63
CA ARG A 522 7.30 35.44 -33.81
C ARG A 522 5.94 35.27 -34.50
N ARG A 523 5.74 34.18 -35.28
CA ARG A 523 4.46 33.87 -35.96
C ARG A 523 3.36 33.41 -35.01
N TRP A 524 3.70 32.90 -33.82
CA TRP A 524 2.73 32.34 -32.88
C TRP A 524 1.99 33.40 -32.08
N ARG A 525 2.60 34.58 -31.89
CA ARG A 525 2.01 35.68 -31.12
C ARG A 525 0.67 36.19 -31.67
N PRO A 526 0.52 36.50 -32.97
CA PRO A 526 -0.78 36.88 -33.53
C PRO A 526 -1.79 35.73 -33.57
N LEU A 527 -1.34 34.49 -33.78
CA LEU A 527 -2.21 33.29 -33.75
C LEU A 527 -2.78 33.02 -32.36
N TRP A 528 -2.04 33.37 -31.31
CA TRP A 528 -2.52 33.27 -29.93
C TRP A 528 -3.65 34.25 -29.62
N HIS A 529 -3.67 35.42 -30.27
CA HIS A 529 -4.75 36.38 -30.12
C HIS A 529 -6.00 36.03 -30.93
N SER A 530 -5.89 35.17 -31.94
CA SER A 530 -7.02 34.73 -32.78
C SER A 530 -7.56 33.34 -32.43
N ALA A 531 -6.83 32.55 -31.63
CA ALA A 531 -7.25 31.22 -31.20
C ALA A 531 -8.19 31.26 -29.97
N PRO A 532 -9.13 30.30 -29.84
CA PRO A 532 -9.97 30.22 -28.65
C PRO A 532 -9.17 29.97 -27.36
N LEU A 533 -9.48 30.73 -26.30
CA LEU A 533 -8.78 30.67 -25.02
C LEU A 533 -9.00 29.33 -24.30
N ASN A 534 -7.92 28.67 -23.91
CA ASN A 534 -7.92 27.50 -23.03
C ASN A 534 -7.25 27.84 -21.69
N LEU A 535 -8.06 28.21 -20.70
CA LEU A 535 -7.60 28.69 -19.40
C LEU A 535 -7.81 27.62 -18.32
N VAL A 536 -6.71 26.96 -17.95
CA VAL A 536 -6.68 25.93 -16.90
C VAL A 536 -5.78 26.40 -15.77
N VAL A 537 -6.33 26.47 -14.55
CA VAL A 537 -5.60 26.90 -13.36
C VAL A 537 -5.49 25.73 -12.38
N ASP A 538 -4.30 25.12 -12.31
CA ASP A 538 -3.99 23.93 -11.50
C ASP A 538 -2.85 24.14 -10.48
N GLN A 539 -2.41 23.06 -9.82
CA GLN A 539 -1.49 23.09 -8.68
C GLN A 539 -0.09 23.64 -8.99
N GLU A 540 0.39 23.57 -10.24
CA GLU A 540 1.75 24.00 -10.59
C GLU A 540 1.93 25.52 -10.63
N LEU A 541 0.84 26.28 -10.77
CA LEU A 541 0.88 27.75 -10.74
C LEU A 541 0.91 28.31 -9.31
N ASN A 542 0.81 27.44 -8.29
CA ASN A 542 0.46 27.81 -6.93
C ASN A 542 1.61 27.73 -5.92
N SER A 543 2.83 27.39 -6.35
CA SER A 543 3.95 27.23 -5.41
C SER A 543 4.55 28.53 -4.89
N ASN A 544 4.28 29.72 -5.48
CA ASN A 544 4.90 30.98 -5.00
C ASN A 544 4.15 32.33 -5.28
N ASN A 545 2.91 32.35 -5.79
CA ASN A 545 2.33 33.63 -6.27
C ASN A 545 1.13 34.14 -5.45
N HIS A 546 1.35 35.16 -4.63
CA HIS A 546 0.29 35.99 -4.00
C HIS A 546 -0.59 36.77 -5.01
N ASN A 547 -0.28 36.75 -6.32
CA ASN A 547 -0.92 37.56 -7.38
C ASN A 547 -1.73 36.76 -8.45
N LEU A 548 -2.03 35.47 -8.24
CA LEU A 548 -2.69 34.63 -9.26
C LEU A 548 -4.06 35.16 -9.72
N GLY A 549 -4.86 35.72 -8.80
CA GLY A 549 -6.16 36.29 -9.13
C GLY A 549 -6.07 37.52 -10.06
N ASP A 550 -5.03 38.35 -9.90
CA ASP A 550 -4.83 39.53 -10.74
C ASP A 550 -4.30 39.15 -12.13
N LEU A 551 -3.52 38.07 -12.22
CA LEU A 551 -3.10 37.51 -13.49
C LEU A 551 -4.29 37.01 -14.32
N ILE A 552 -5.24 36.29 -13.70
CA ILE A 552 -6.45 35.82 -14.37
C ILE A 552 -7.30 37.00 -14.86
N SER A 553 -7.50 38.00 -14.00
CA SER A 553 -8.21 39.24 -14.39
C SER A 553 -7.56 39.92 -15.59
N LYS A 554 -6.22 40.01 -15.61
CA LYS A 554 -5.46 40.62 -16.70
C LYS A 554 -5.56 39.83 -18.01
N ILE A 555 -5.51 38.49 -17.95
CA ILE A 555 -5.67 37.64 -19.14
C ILE A 555 -7.07 37.84 -19.74
N LEU A 556 -8.10 37.79 -18.90
CA LEU A 556 -9.50 37.95 -19.33
C LEU A 556 -9.84 39.37 -19.78
N SER A 557 -9.08 40.40 -19.40
CA SER A 557 -9.26 41.76 -19.88
C SER A 557 -8.55 42.04 -21.21
N VAL A 558 -7.48 41.29 -21.52
CA VAL A 558 -6.66 41.49 -22.73
C VAL A 558 -7.09 40.58 -23.88
N HIS A 559 -7.63 39.39 -23.58
CA HIS A 559 -7.99 38.42 -24.61
C HIS A 559 -9.37 38.76 -25.23
N PRO A 560 -9.49 38.84 -26.58
CA PRO A 560 -10.75 39.23 -27.24
C PRO A 560 -11.83 38.14 -27.24
N GLY A 561 -11.46 36.88 -26.96
CA GLY A 561 -12.37 35.73 -27.02
C GLY A 561 -12.52 35.15 -28.43
N PRO A 562 -13.22 34.02 -28.62
CA PRO A 562 -13.97 33.24 -27.62
C PRO A 562 -13.08 32.35 -26.75
N ALA A 563 -13.62 31.78 -25.67
CA ALA A 563 -12.94 30.74 -24.88
C ALA A 563 -13.49 29.35 -25.22
N ARG A 564 -12.62 28.35 -25.23
CA ARG A 564 -13.00 26.95 -25.35
C ARG A 564 -13.23 26.30 -23.99
N ARG A 565 -12.26 26.46 -23.08
CA ARG A 565 -12.25 25.83 -21.74
C ARG A 565 -11.86 26.83 -20.67
N PHE A 566 -12.60 26.79 -19.55
CA PHE A 566 -12.31 27.55 -18.34
C PHE A 566 -12.41 26.62 -17.13
N SER A 567 -11.27 26.35 -16.47
CA SER A 567 -11.18 25.45 -15.32
C SER A 567 -10.47 26.11 -14.14
N LEU A 568 -11.15 26.15 -13.00
CA LEU A 568 -10.67 26.73 -11.74
C LEU A 568 -10.75 25.71 -10.60
N CYS A 569 -9.58 25.36 -10.04
CA CYS A 569 -9.46 24.51 -8.85
C CYS A 569 -8.74 25.24 -7.70
N LEU A 570 -9.45 26.13 -6.99
CA LEU A 570 -8.91 27.02 -5.95
C LEU A 570 -9.68 26.90 -4.62
N SER A 571 -9.10 27.39 -3.52
CA SER A 571 -9.86 27.61 -2.27
C SER A 571 -10.79 28.81 -2.51
N SER A 572 -12.10 28.55 -2.55
CA SER A 572 -13.08 29.49 -3.11
C SER A 572 -13.21 30.76 -2.28
N SER A 573 -13.06 30.69 -0.95
CA SER A 573 -13.32 31.82 -0.03
C SER A 573 -12.53 33.10 -0.37
N LYS A 574 -11.28 32.99 -0.84
CA LYS A 574 -10.42 34.14 -1.16
C LYS A 574 -10.76 34.88 -2.47
N TYR A 575 -11.50 34.25 -3.40
CA TYR A 575 -11.68 34.78 -4.76
C TYR A 575 -13.14 35.01 -5.18
N HIS A 576 -14.11 34.87 -4.26
CA HIS A 576 -15.54 35.03 -4.53
C HIS A 576 -15.90 36.29 -5.33
N GLY A 577 -15.34 37.44 -4.95
CA GLY A 577 -15.58 38.71 -5.63
C GLY A 577 -15.01 38.78 -7.06
N LYS A 578 -13.85 38.14 -7.30
CA LYS A 578 -13.20 38.14 -8.62
C LYS A 578 -13.87 37.16 -9.59
N ILE A 579 -14.36 36.00 -9.10
CA ILE A 579 -15.04 34.99 -9.92
C ILE A 579 -16.26 35.57 -10.65
N LYS A 580 -17.08 36.39 -9.96
CA LYS A 580 -18.22 37.07 -10.57
C LYS A 580 -17.77 37.97 -11.74
N GLY A 581 -16.68 38.71 -11.57
CA GLY A 581 -16.09 39.56 -12.61
C GLY A 581 -15.57 38.75 -13.80
N TRP A 582 -14.85 37.65 -13.54
CA TRP A 582 -14.32 36.78 -14.59
C TRP A 582 -15.41 36.15 -15.44
N LEU A 583 -16.46 35.61 -14.82
CA LEU A 583 -17.61 35.02 -15.51
C LEU A 583 -18.43 36.03 -16.32
N SER A 584 -18.22 37.32 -16.06
CA SER A 584 -18.86 38.40 -16.81
C SER A 584 -18.01 38.87 -18.00
N SER A 585 -16.75 38.42 -18.13
CA SER A 585 -15.86 38.82 -19.24
C SER A 585 -16.32 38.26 -20.59
N GLN A 586 -16.39 39.10 -21.63
CA GLN A 586 -16.69 38.70 -23.01
C GLN A 586 -15.72 37.65 -23.55
N ALA A 587 -14.51 37.55 -23.01
CA ALA A 587 -13.54 36.53 -23.38
C ALA A 587 -14.08 35.10 -23.23
N LEU A 588 -15.06 34.89 -22.33
CA LEU A 588 -15.69 33.59 -22.06
C LEU A 588 -16.96 33.34 -22.89
N ASP A 589 -17.28 34.18 -23.86
CA ASP A 589 -18.42 33.93 -24.76
C ASP A 589 -18.22 32.64 -25.58
N LYS A 590 -19.32 31.90 -25.77
CA LYS A 590 -19.37 30.60 -26.47
C LYS A 590 -18.53 29.48 -25.82
N LEU A 591 -18.32 29.56 -24.51
CA LEU A 591 -17.61 28.52 -23.75
C LEU A 591 -18.23 27.14 -23.95
N GLN A 592 -17.37 26.13 -24.17
CA GLN A 592 -17.79 24.74 -24.38
C GLN A 592 -17.54 23.86 -23.14
N GLU A 593 -16.47 24.13 -22.39
CA GLU A 593 -16.06 23.35 -21.21
C GLU A 593 -15.90 24.26 -20.00
N PHE A 594 -16.66 23.97 -18.93
CA PHE A 594 -16.64 24.74 -17.68
C PHE A 594 -16.40 23.85 -16.46
N GLU A 595 -15.45 24.25 -15.61
CA GLU A 595 -15.12 23.53 -14.37
C GLU A 595 -14.82 24.49 -13.21
N LEU A 596 -15.57 24.33 -12.11
CA LEU A 596 -15.38 25.08 -10.87
C LEU A 596 -15.49 24.13 -9.66
N ILE A 597 -14.36 23.76 -9.04
CA ILE A 597 -14.32 22.78 -7.93
C ILE A 597 -13.40 23.27 -6.78
N PRO A 598 -13.84 23.22 -5.50
CA PRO A 598 -13.05 23.68 -4.35
C PRO A 598 -11.91 22.73 -3.94
N LYS A 599 -10.80 23.29 -3.43
CA LYS A 599 -9.52 22.58 -3.15
C LYS A 599 -9.48 21.68 -1.91
N HIS A 600 -10.13 22.01 -0.78
CA HIS A 600 -9.94 21.30 0.49
C HIS A 600 -11.15 20.47 0.95
N TRP A 601 -10.89 19.33 1.61
CA TRP A 601 -11.89 18.43 2.20
C TRP A 601 -12.39 18.85 3.59
N PHE A 602 -11.66 19.73 4.29
CA PHE A 602 -11.90 20.06 5.71
C PHE A 602 -12.47 21.46 5.96
N ASP A 603 -12.67 22.28 4.91
CA ASP A 603 -12.83 23.73 5.08
C ASP A 603 -14.26 24.23 4.86
N VAL A 604 -15.27 23.38 4.98
CA VAL A 604 -16.67 23.83 4.87
C VAL A 604 -17.49 23.32 6.05
N ARG A 605 -17.35 24.02 7.18
CA ARG A 605 -18.52 24.25 8.03
C ARG A 605 -19.33 25.36 7.35
N ASP A 606 -20.46 24.99 6.75
CA ASP A 606 -21.67 25.80 6.54
C ASP A 606 -21.76 26.99 5.55
N THR A 607 -20.90 27.15 4.54
CA THR A 607 -21.16 28.18 3.50
C THR A 607 -21.02 27.67 2.07
N PHE A 608 -22.14 27.26 1.45
CA PHE A 608 -22.24 27.08 0.00
C PHE A 608 -22.22 28.45 -0.71
N TYR A 609 -21.43 28.57 -1.77
CA TYR A 609 -21.44 29.74 -2.65
C TYR A 609 -22.70 29.79 -3.53
N LEU A 610 -23.32 30.95 -3.66
CA LEU A 610 -24.38 31.21 -4.65
C LEU A 610 -23.75 31.39 -6.04
N LEU A 611 -24.10 30.50 -6.98
CA LEU A 611 -23.71 30.64 -8.38
C LEU A 611 -24.24 31.98 -8.94
N PRO A 612 -23.39 32.86 -9.49
CA PRO A 612 -23.79 34.15 -9.99
C PRO A 612 -24.55 33.96 -11.30
N LEU A 613 -25.50 34.87 -11.53
CA LEU A 613 -26.35 34.87 -12.72
C LEU A 613 -25.56 34.83 -14.05
N SER A 614 -24.32 35.30 -14.04
CA SER A 614 -23.44 35.33 -15.21
C SER A 614 -23.04 33.94 -15.72
N VAL A 615 -23.02 32.89 -14.89
CA VAL A 615 -22.71 31.52 -15.33
C VAL A 615 -23.75 31.00 -16.32
N TYR A 616 -25.02 31.37 -16.12
CA TYR A 616 -26.12 30.85 -16.93
C TYR A 616 -26.12 31.36 -18.36
N ARG A 617 -25.44 32.48 -18.64
CA ARG A 617 -25.23 32.94 -20.02
C ARG A 617 -24.46 31.93 -20.88
N LEU A 618 -23.70 31.03 -20.23
CA LEU A 618 -22.89 30.01 -20.87
C LEU A 618 -23.71 28.76 -21.22
N ALA A 619 -24.89 28.57 -20.59
CA ALA A 619 -25.71 27.36 -20.71
C ALA A 619 -26.00 26.91 -22.15
N PRO A 620 -26.31 27.80 -23.13
CA PRO A 620 -26.65 27.38 -24.49
C PRO A 620 -25.50 26.72 -25.26
N THR A 621 -24.23 27.03 -24.91
CA THR A 621 -23.05 26.56 -25.66
C THR A 621 -22.25 25.48 -24.94
N LEU A 622 -22.52 25.26 -23.65
CA LEU A 622 -21.80 24.29 -22.84
C LEU A 622 -22.09 22.86 -23.30
N ARG A 623 -21.02 22.09 -23.46
CA ARG A 623 -21.04 20.66 -23.75
C ARG A 623 -20.63 19.83 -22.53
N VAL A 624 -19.74 20.37 -21.70
CA VAL A 624 -19.25 19.75 -20.46
C VAL A 624 -19.31 20.76 -19.33
N ALA A 625 -19.99 20.41 -18.23
CA ALA A 625 -20.10 21.27 -17.05
C ALA A 625 -19.80 20.50 -15.75
N LYS A 626 -18.89 21.04 -14.94
CA LYS A 626 -18.57 20.54 -13.60
C LYS A 626 -18.74 21.65 -12.56
N PHE A 627 -19.69 21.46 -11.66
CA PHE A 627 -19.99 22.39 -10.57
C PHE A 627 -19.66 21.76 -9.22
N GLY A 628 -19.01 22.50 -8.32
CA GLY A 628 -18.86 22.04 -6.94
C GLY A 628 -18.77 23.11 -5.87
N GLY A 629 -19.21 22.75 -4.66
CA GLY A 629 -19.23 23.64 -3.49
C GLY A 629 -20.21 24.81 -3.60
N CYS A 630 -21.28 24.66 -4.37
CA CYS A 630 -22.24 25.73 -4.68
C CYS A 630 -23.70 25.34 -4.40
N ARG A 631 -24.57 26.34 -4.28
CA ARG A 631 -26.03 26.18 -4.14
C ARG A 631 -26.74 26.61 -5.42
N PHE A 632 -27.55 25.71 -5.96
CA PHE A 632 -28.57 26.01 -6.96
C PHE A 632 -29.80 26.46 -6.16
N SER A 633 -30.19 27.72 -6.29
CA SER A 633 -31.40 28.21 -5.63
C SER A 633 -32.64 27.86 -6.48
N ASP A 634 -33.80 27.72 -5.84
CA ASP A 634 -35.05 27.21 -6.46
C ASP A 634 -35.65 28.13 -7.55
N TRP A 635 -35.06 29.31 -7.80
CA TRP A 635 -35.41 30.18 -8.94
C TRP A 635 -35.09 29.55 -10.31
N ILE A 636 -34.24 28.53 -10.37
CA ILE A 636 -33.90 27.81 -11.61
C ILE A 636 -35.11 27.11 -12.23
N VAL A 637 -36.02 26.59 -11.39
CA VAL A 637 -37.31 26.02 -11.82
C VAL A 637 -38.20 27.10 -12.48
N LYS A 638 -38.09 28.37 -12.06
CA LYS A 638 -38.89 29.49 -12.58
C LYS A 638 -38.39 30.07 -13.91
N LEU A 639 -37.15 29.77 -14.32
CA LEU A 639 -36.52 30.39 -15.50
C LEU A 639 -36.29 29.43 -16.67
N SER A 640 -36.69 28.16 -16.54
CA SER A 640 -36.56 27.14 -17.59
C SER A 640 -35.17 27.15 -18.23
N LEU A 641 -34.12 27.13 -17.39
CA LEU A 641 -32.73 27.19 -17.85
C LEU A 641 -32.39 25.92 -18.65
N LYS A 642 -32.24 26.07 -19.97
CA LYS A 642 -31.98 24.96 -20.88
C LYS A 642 -30.49 24.80 -21.15
N PHE A 643 -30.02 23.56 -21.06
CA PHE A 643 -28.68 23.15 -21.45
C PHE A 643 -28.73 22.23 -22.69
N PRO A 644 -29.16 22.74 -23.86
CA PRO A 644 -29.53 21.92 -25.00
C PRO A 644 -28.35 21.13 -25.61
N CYS A 645 -27.12 21.62 -25.43
CA CYS A 645 -25.91 21.01 -25.99
C CYS A 645 -25.12 20.18 -24.97
N LEU A 646 -25.61 20.07 -23.73
CA LEU A 646 -24.86 19.45 -22.65
C LEU A 646 -24.83 17.94 -22.80
N LYS A 647 -23.62 17.40 -22.94
CA LYS A 647 -23.35 15.97 -23.05
C LYS A 647 -22.93 15.36 -21.71
N GLN A 648 -22.32 16.16 -20.83
CA GLN A 648 -21.77 15.69 -19.57
C GLN A 648 -22.02 16.68 -18.43
N LEU A 649 -22.54 16.17 -17.31
CA LEU A 649 -22.80 16.95 -16.11
C LEU A 649 -22.21 16.27 -14.86
N THR A 650 -21.40 17.01 -14.11
CA THR A 650 -20.90 16.61 -12.78
C THR A 650 -21.30 17.63 -11.72
N LEU A 651 -21.94 17.16 -10.64
CA LEU A 651 -22.31 17.95 -9.45
C LEU A 651 -21.58 17.41 -8.21
N ASP A 652 -20.59 18.13 -7.66
CA ASP A 652 -19.82 17.75 -6.46
C ASP A 652 -20.09 18.66 -5.26
N ARG A 653 -20.74 18.16 -4.20
CA ARG A 653 -21.13 18.95 -3.01
C ARG A 653 -21.96 20.16 -3.43
N VAL A 654 -23.02 19.89 -4.16
CA VAL A 654 -23.98 20.87 -4.67
C VAL A 654 -25.28 20.74 -3.90
N ALA A 655 -25.78 21.86 -3.38
CA ALA A 655 -27.13 21.94 -2.81
C ALA A 655 -28.12 22.25 -3.95
N ILE A 656 -28.94 21.27 -4.34
CA ILE A 656 -29.98 21.36 -5.38
C ILE A 656 -31.19 20.52 -4.95
N SER A 657 -32.41 21.00 -5.22
CA SER A 657 -33.66 20.27 -4.96
C SER A 657 -33.92 19.19 -6.04
N GLU A 658 -34.73 18.18 -5.72
CA GLU A 658 -35.10 17.11 -6.65
C GLU A 658 -35.79 17.66 -7.91
N ASP A 659 -36.78 18.53 -7.73
CA ASP A 659 -37.51 19.18 -8.83
C ASP A 659 -36.59 20.00 -9.75
N ALA A 660 -35.60 20.69 -9.17
CA ALA A 660 -34.63 21.47 -9.95
C ALA A 660 -33.68 20.58 -10.76
N LEU A 661 -33.30 19.42 -10.22
CA LEU A 661 -32.50 18.44 -10.96
C LEU A 661 -33.31 17.80 -12.08
N GLN A 662 -34.54 17.37 -11.80
CA GLN A 662 -35.43 16.77 -12.82
C GLN A 662 -35.72 17.75 -13.95
N SER A 663 -36.05 19.00 -13.63
CA SER A 663 -36.26 20.06 -14.62
C SER A 663 -35.01 20.34 -15.47
N MET A 664 -33.82 20.29 -14.87
CA MET A 664 -32.57 20.43 -15.61
C MET A 664 -32.36 19.25 -16.56
N LEU A 665 -32.65 18.01 -16.12
CA LEU A 665 -32.45 16.80 -16.92
C LEU A 665 -33.48 16.65 -18.05
N SER A 666 -34.74 17.01 -17.84
CA SER A 666 -35.82 16.88 -18.83
C SER A 666 -35.57 17.68 -20.12
N ASP A 667 -34.83 18.78 -20.02
CA ASP A 667 -34.47 19.66 -21.14
C ASP A 667 -33.06 19.37 -21.73
N CYS A 668 -32.36 18.34 -21.23
CA CYS A 668 -31.03 17.93 -21.71
C CYS A 668 -31.10 16.74 -22.69
N TYR A 669 -31.59 16.97 -23.91
CA TYR A 669 -31.77 15.91 -24.92
C TYR A 669 -30.47 15.22 -25.36
N ALA A 670 -29.31 15.88 -25.20
CA ALA A 670 -28.01 15.36 -25.61
C ALA A 670 -27.19 14.72 -24.47
N LEU A 671 -27.76 14.57 -23.26
CA LEU A 671 -27.02 14.13 -22.09
C LEU A 671 -26.63 12.66 -22.17
N GLU A 672 -25.34 12.39 -22.28
CA GLU A 672 -24.80 11.03 -22.36
C GLU A 672 -24.28 10.53 -21.00
N SER A 673 -23.90 11.45 -20.09
CA SER A 673 -23.30 11.12 -18.78
C SER A 673 -23.74 12.06 -17.65
N LEU A 674 -24.20 11.48 -16.54
CA LEU A 674 -24.59 12.19 -15.32
C LEU A 674 -23.81 11.69 -14.09
N GLU A 675 -23.21 12.61 -13.33
CA GLU A 675 -22.45 12.29 -12.12
C GLU A 675 -22.83 13.16 -10.91
N LEU A 676 -23.22 12.51 -9.81
CA LEU A 676 -23.64 13.15 -8.56
C LEU A 676 -22.70 12.77 -7.41
N LYS A 677 -21.85 13.70 -6.93
CA LYS A 677 -20.91 13.48 -5.83
C LYS A 677 -21.31 14.23 -4.56
N LYS A 678 -21.43 13.50 -3.43
CA LYS A 678 -21.52 14.08 -2.07
C LYS A 678 -22.67 15.10 -1.91
N ASN A 679 -23.78 14.89 -2.61
CA ASN A 679 -24.97 15.73 -2.57
C ASN A 679 -25.92 15.18 -1.49
N SER A 680 -26.30 16.01 -0.50
CA SER A 680 -26.88 15.54 0.78
C SER A 680 -28.41 15.59 0.86
N VAL A 681 -29.13 15.68 -0.28
CA VAL A 681 -30.55 16.10 -0.27
C VAL A 681 -31.53 15.08 -0.87
N PHE A 682 -31.08 14.09 -1.64
CA PHE A 682 -32.00 13.18 -2.34
C PHE A 682 -32.40 11.99 -1.46
N ARG A 683 -33.69 11.88 -1.12
CA ARG A 683 -34.28 10.66 -0.54
C ARG A 683 -34.68 9.65 -1.62
N ARG A 684 -35.29 10.14 -2.69
CA ARG A 684 -35.64 9.41 -3.91
C ARG A 684 -34.94 10.09 -5.08
N LEU A 685 -34.45 9.32 -6.06
CA LEU A 685 -33.91 9.86 -7.30
C LEU A 685 -34.54 9.12 -8.47
N CYS A 686 -35.39 9.80 -9.23
CA CYS A 686 -35.96 9.29 -10.47
C CYS A 686 -35.15 9.78 -11.68
N ILE A 687 -34.75 8.86 -12.56
CA ILE A 687 -34.03 9.16 -13.81
C ILE A 687 -34.80 8.55 -14.98
N SER A 688 -35.20 9.42 -15.91
CA SER A 688 -35.77 9.07 -17.21
C SER A 688 -35.01 9.82 -18.31
N SER A 689 -34.41 9.09 -19.26
CA SER A 689 -33.66 9.69 -20.36
C SER A 689 -33.42 8.71 -21.50
N GLN A 690 -33.76 9.14 -22.72
CA GLN A 690 -33.58 8.36 -23.95
C GLN A 690 -32.12 8.29 -24.44
N THR A 691 -31.25 9.19 -23.99
CA THR A 691 -29.88 9.35 -24.52
C THR A 691 -28.77 9.05 -23.50
N LEU A 692 -29.13 8.86 -22.23
CA LEU A 692 -28.20 8.64 -21.14
C LEU A 692 -27.55 7.26 -21.23
N LYS A 693 -26.21 7.25 -21.30
CA LYS A 693 -25.40 6.02 -21.39
C LYS A 693 -24.73 5.65 -20.07
N SER A 694 -24.51 6.63 -19.19
CA SER A 694 -23.76 6.46 -17.95
C SER A 694 -24.34 7.28 -16.80
N VAL A 695 -24.51 6.64 -15.64
CA VAL A 695 -24.95 7.28 -14.39
C VAL A 695 -24.03 6.89 -13.24
N GLY A 696 -23.51 7.87 -12.51
CA GLY A 696 -22.74 7.66 -11.28
C GLY A 696 -23.21 8.52 -10.12
N PHE A 697 -23.27 7.94 -8.91
CA PHE A 697 -23.68 8.66 -7.70
C PHE A 697 -22.91 8.23 -6.45
N CYS A 698 -22.56 9.19 -5.59
CA CYS A 698 -21.74 9.04 -4.39
C CYS A 698 -22.37 9.74 -3.18
N THR A 699 -22.66 9.01 -2.10
CA THR A 699 -23.18 9.58 -0.84
C THR A 699 -22.08 10.01 0.14
N ASN A 700 -22.42 10.94 1.04
CA ASN A 700 -21.53 11.54 2.04
C ASN A 700 -21.25 10.63 3.24
N TRP A 701 -20.17 10.93 3.96
CA TRP A 701 -19.68 10.18 5.14
C TRP A 701 -20.05 10.80 6.49
N PHE A 702 -20.62 12.00 6.49
CA PHE A 702 -20.95 12.67 7.74
C PHE A 702 -22.17 12.00 8.39
N LYS A 703 -22.09 11.72 9.69
CA LYS A 703 -23.12 11.06 10.52
C LYS A 703 -24.52 11.69 10.43
N GLU A 704 -24.64 12.88 9.83
CA GLU A 704 -25.86 13.70 9.80
C GLU A 704 -26.55 13.77 8.43
N SER A 705 -26.02 13.13 7.37
CA SER A 705 -26.69 13.13 6.05
C SER A 705 -27.73 12.02 5.91
N VAL A 706 -28.93 12.37 5.44
CA VAL A 706 -29.97 11.39 5.09
C VAL A 706 -29.48 10.52 3.92
N PRO A 707 -29.39 9.19 4.04
CA PRO A 707 -28.99 8.32 2.94
C PRO A 707 -30.06 8.34 1.85
N LEU A 708 -29.65 8.27 0.58
CA LEU A 708 -30.55 8.01 -0.54
C LEU A 708 -31.27 6.67 -0.28
N GLN A 709 -32.60 6.69 -0.21
CA GLN A 709 -33.40 5.52 0.14
C GLN A 709 -33.85 4.76 -1.11
N GLU A 710 -34.07 5.45 -2.23
CA GLU A 710 -34.62 4.84 -3.44
C GLU A 710 -34.02 5.48 -4.70
N LEU A 711 -33.58 4.64 -5.65
CA LEU A 711 -33.19 5.03 -7.01
C LEU A 711 -34.16 4.36 -7.98
N VAL A 712 -34.87 5.16 -8.77
CA VAL A 712 -35.82 4.68 -9.76
C VAL A 712 -35.30 5.06 -11.14
N ILE A 713 -35.05 4.07 -12.00
CA ILE A 713 -34.71 4.29 -13.41
C ILE A 713 -35.87 3.73 -14.22
N GLU A 714 -36.74 4.61 -14.71
CA GLU A 714 -38.01 4.21 -15.34
C GLU A 714 -37.86 3.93 -16.85
N ASP A 715 -37.14 4.79 -17.58
CA ASP A 715 -37.04 4.74 -19.04
C ASP A 715 -35.66 5.24 -19.51
N ALA A 716 -34.70 4.31 -19.59
CA ALA A 716 -33.33 4.58 -20.02
C ALA A 716 -32.77 3.43 -20.90
N PRO A 717 -33.27 3.28 -22.14
CA PRO A 717 -32.93 2.14 -23.00
C PRO A 717 -31.45 2.12 -23.42
N CYS A 718 -30.81 3.28 -23.51
CA CYS A 718 -29.40 3.43 -23.87
C CYS A 718 -28.43 3.29 -22.68
N LEU A 719 -28.93 3.00 -21.47
CA LEU A 719 -28.08 2.95 -20.28
C LEU A 719 -27.19 1.70 -20.29
N GLU A 720 -25.90 1.90 -20.53
CA GLU A 720 -24.91 0.82 -20.62
C GLU A 720 -24.08 0.69 -19.34
N ARG A 721 -23.90 1.78 -18.59
CA ARG A 721 -22.96 1.87 -17.46
C ARG A 721 -23.62 2.44 -16.20
N LEU A 722 -23.50 1.72 -15.09
CA LEU A 722 -24.00 2.15 -13.79
C LEU A 722 -22.88 2.14 -12.75
N LEU A 723 -22.74 3.23 -12.00
CA LEU A 723 -21.64 3.45 -11.06
C LEU A 723 -22.13 3.86 -9.66
N PRO A 724 -22.81 2.95 -8.92
CA PRO A 724 -23.28 3.23 -7.57
C PRO A 724 -22.15 3.14 -6.53
N LEU A 725 -22.07 4.11 -5.61
CA LEU A 725 -21.29 3.98 -4.37
C LEU A 725 -22.24 3.78 -3.19
N VAL A 726 -22.23 2.57 -2.62
CA VAL A 726 -23.21 2.11 -1.62
C VAL A 726 -22.61 2.27 -0.21
N PRO A 727 -23.22 3.00 0.74
CA PRO A 727 -22.83 2.93 2.14
C PRO A 727 -23.40 1.66 2.82
N GLN A 728 -22.74 1.20 3.88
CA GLN A 728 -22.96 -0.10 4.57
C GLN A 728 -24.36 -0.36 5.18
N ASN A 729 -25.34 0.54 5.03
CA ASN A 729 -26.68 0.43 5.62
C ASN A 729 -27.83 0.69 4.62
N MET A 730 -27.62 0.53 3.31
CA MET A 730 -28.75 0.57 2.39
C MET A 730 -29.55 -0.73 2.45
N ILE A 731 -30.72 -0.64 3.09
CA ILE A 731 -31.84 -1.55 2.87
C ILE A 731 -32.24 -1.44 1.40
N ALA A 732 -32.24 -2.60 0.72
CA ALA A 732 -32.80 -2.88 -0.61
C ALA A 732 -32.83 -1.70 -1.60
N ILE A 733 -31.88 -1.66 -2.53
CA ILE A 733 -32.20 -1.05 -3.83
C ILE A 733 -33.26 -1.98 -4.44
N ASP A 734 -34.52 -1.61 -4.29
CA ASP A 734 -35.64 -2.34 -4.86
C ASP A 734 -35.69 -2.03 -6.37
N LEU A 735 -34.74 -2.63 -7.11
CA LEU A 735 -34.80 -2.67 -8.57
C LEU A 735 -35.92 -3.63 -8.94
N THR A 736 -37.15 -3.13 -8.93
CA THR A 736 -38.38 -3.89 -9.23
C THR A 736 -38.39 -4.48 -10.64
N THR A 737 -37.49 -4.03 -11.53
CA THR A 737 -37.40 -4.47 -12.93
C THR A 737 -35.97 -4.85 -13.32
N LYS A 738 -35.79 -6.00 -13.99
CA LYS A 738 -34.49 -6.43 -14.56
C LYS A 738 -34.07 -5.50 -15.71
N MET A 739 -32.84 -4.98 -15.66
CA MET A 739 -32.31 -4.07 -16.69
C MET A 739 -31.38 -4.81 -17.65
N HIS A 740 -31.87 -5.05 -18.87
CA HIS A 740 -31.15 -5.81 -19.91
C HIS A 740 -30.17 -4.97 -20.73
N SER A 741 -30.16 -3.64 -20.59
CA SER A 741 -29.27 -2.71 -21.31
C SER A 741 -27.90 -2.54 -20.64
N VAL A 742 -27.82 -2.72 -19.32
CA VAL A 742 -26.59 -2.52 -18.55
C VAL A 742 -25.56 -3.60 -18.89
N ARG A 743 -24.35 -3.17 -19.26
CA ARG A 743 -23.21 -4.04 -19.61
C ARG A 743 -22.05 -3.89 -18.63
N VAL A 744 -21.92 -2.72 -18.00
CA VAL A 744 -20.84 -2.41 -17.07
C VAL A 744 -21.40 -1.92 -15.74
N LEU A 745 -20.98 -2.57 -14.65
CA LEU A 745 -21.35 -2.20 -13.28
C LEU A 745 -20.11 -1.86 -12.47
N VAL A 746 -20.13 -0.74 -11.77
CA VAL A 746 -19.04 -0.28 -10.90
C VAL A 746 -19.53 -0.07 -9.47
N LEU A 747 -19.11 -0.92 -8.55
CA LEU A 747 -19.48 -0.87 -7.14
C LEU A 747 -18.30 -0.36 -6.30
N ASP A 748 -18.56 0.57 -5.37
CA ASP A 748 -17.61 0.99 -4.33
C ASP A 748 -18.25 0.70 -2.96
N TYR A 749 -17.46 0.22 -1.99
CA TYR A 749 -17.90 -0.13 -0.62
C TYR A 749 -19.00 -1.20 -0.56
N THR A 750 -18.66 -2.48 -0.74
CA THR A 750 -19.69 -3.52 -0.83
C THR A 750 -19.26 -4.86 -0.23
N ASN A 751 -20.23 -5.73 0.08
CA ASN A 751 -20.06 -7.14 0.45
C ASN A 751 -20.63 -8.05 -0.67
N LEU A 752 -20.47 -9.37 -0.57
CA LEU A 752 -20.89 -10.27 -1.65
C LEU A 752 -22.42 -10.31 -1.80
N ASP A 753 -23.18 -10.18 -0.72
CA ASP A 753 -24.65 -10.23 -0.77
C ASP A 753 -25.23 -9.07 -1.59
N ILE A 754 -24.69 -7.86 -1.38
CA ILE A 754 -25.05 -6.68 -2.17
C ILE A 754 -24.69 -6.91 -3.64
N VAL A 755 -23.51 -7.47 -3.93
CA VAL A 755 -23.07 -7.75 -5.30
C VAL A 755 -24.01 -8.75 -5.97
N VAL A 756 -24.35 -9.85 -5.30
CA VAL A 756 -25.28 -10.87 -5.79
C VAL A 756 -26.65 -10.28 -6.08
N ASN A 757 -27.17 -9.43 -5.19
CA ASN A 757 -28.44 -8.74 -5.42
C ASN A 757 -28.41 -7.88 -6.69
N PHE A 758 -27.33 -7.14 -6.93
CA PHE A 758 -27.17 -6.42 -8.19
C PHE A 758 -27.04 -7.35 -9.41
N LEU A 759 -26.31 -8.46 -9.30
CA LEU A 759 -26.15 -9.41 -10.40
C LEU A 759 -27.50 -10.01 -10.84
N LYS A 760 -28.44 -10.23 -9.90
CA LYS A 760 -29.81 -10.67 -10.20
C LYS A 760 -30.62 -9.65 -11.02
N CYS A 761 -30.31 -8.35 -10.85
CA CYS A 761 -31.00 -7.26 -11.54
C CYS A 761 -30.45 -6.98 -12.95
N PHE A 762 -29.23 -7.44 -13.27
CA PHE A 762 -28.53 -7.16 -14.53
C PHE A 762 -28.18 -8.45 -15.29
N PRO A 763 -29.15 -9.08 -15.97
CA PRO A 763 -28.97 -10.40 -16.61
C PRO A 763 -27.93 -10.41 -17.75
N CYS A 764 -27.72 -9.28 -18.44
CA CYS A 764 -26.78 -9.14 -19.55
C CYS A 764 -25.45 -8.48 -19.16
N LEU A 765 -25.09 -8.49 -17.88
CA LEU A 765 -23.86 -7.85 -17.39
C LEU A 765 -22.61 -8.54 -17.97
N GLU A 766 -21.72 -7.76 -18.59
CA GLU A 766 -20.48 -8.27 -19.20
C GLU A 766 -19.23 -7.96 -18.39
N ARG A 767 -19.21 -6.82 -17.69
CA ARG A 767 -18.06 -6.34 -16.91
C ARG A 767 -18.48 -5.84 -15.52
N LEU A 768 -17.80 -6.34 -14.49
CA LEU A 768 -18.00 -5.94 -13.10
C LEU A 768 -16.72 -5.33 -12.52
N HIS A 769 -16.80 -4.12 -11.98
CA HIS A 769 -15.71 -3.47 -11.25
C HIS A 769 -16.11 -3.27 -9.78
N VAL A 770 -15.30 -3.74 -8.85
CA VAL A 770 -15.54 -3.63 -7.40
C VAL A 770 -14.36 -2.93 -6.73
N PHE A 771 -14.62 -1.85 -6.01
CA PHE A 771 -13.64 -1.05 -5.29
C PHE A 771 -13.76 -1.28 -3.78
N PHE A 772 -12.65 -1.68 -3.16
CA PHE A 772 -12.53 -1.92 -1.72
C PHE A 772 -11.85 -0.74 -1.01
N GLN A 773 -12.14 -0.57 0.28
CA GLN A 773 -11.46 0.41 1.12
C GLN A 773 -10.36 -0.19 2.00
N SER A 774 -9.29 0.59 2.18
CA SER A 774 -8.30 0.34 3.22
C SER A 774 -8.92 0.57 4.60
N ARG A 775 -9.01 -0.50 5.40
CA ARG A 775 -9.35 -0.57 6.85
C ARG A 775 -10.74 -1.06 7.28
N MET A 776 -11.62 -1.51 6.39
CA MET A 776 -12.87 -2.17 6.82
C MET A 776 -12.95 -3.61 6.31
N SER A 777 -13.33 -4.50 7.23
CA SER A 777 -13.47 -5.94 7.06
C SER A 777 -14.53 -6.26 6.00
N CYS A 778 -14.14 -7.07 5.00
CA CYS A 778 -15.10 -7.85 4.23
C CYS A 778 -15.71 -8.85 5.23
N ILE A 779 -16.88 -8.56 5.82
CA ILE A 779 -17.65 -9.58 6.53
C ILE A 779 -18.47 -10.27 5.44
N ASN A 780 -18.18 -11.53 5.13
CA ASN A 780 -19.13 -12.43 4.49
C ASN A 780 -18.80 -13.89 4.89
N PRO A 781 -19.81 -14.76 5.07
CA PRO A 781 -19.67 -16.08 5.67
C PRO A 781 -18.96 -17.10 4.77
N GLN A 782 -18.47 -18.18 5.40
CA GLN A 782 -17.88 -19.36 4.76
C GLN A 782 -18.82 -19.94 3.68
N GLU A 783 -18.24 -20.31 2.53
CA GLU A 783 -18.85 -21.06 1.41
C GLU A 783 -20.24 -20.56 0.96
N TYR A 784 -20.25 -19.55 0.07
CA TYR A 784 -21.47 -19.08 -0.59
C TYR A 784 -21.76 -19.91 -1.86
N ASP A 785 -22.73 -20.82 -1.77
CA ASP A 785 -23.28 -21.55 -2.91
C ASP A 785 -24.69 -21.02 -3.21
N PRO A 786 -24.89 -20.24 -4.30
CA PRO A 786 -26.19 -19.63 -4.57
C PRO A 786 -27.24 -20.70 -4.84
N PRO A 787 -28.40 -20.69 -4.15
CA PRO A 787 -29.44 -21.72 -4.30
C PRO A 787 -30.10 -21.74 -5.70
N GLU A 788 -29.93 -20.67 -6.49
CA GLU A 788 -30.43 -20.55 -7.85
C GLU A 788 -29.36 -19.97 -8.80
N PRO A 789 -29.28 -20.45 -10.06
CA PRO A 789 -28.31 -19.97 -11.03
C PRO A 789 -28.57 -18.52 -11.43
N ILE A 790 -27.51 -17.70 -11.40
CA ILE A 790 -27.58 -16.28 -11.77
C ILE A 790 -27.24 -16.13 -13.26
N GLU A 791 -28.21 -15.67 -14.06
CA GLU A 791 -28.15 -15.61 -15.53
C GLU A 791 -26.88 -14.92 -16.10
N CYS A 792 -26.44 -13.82 -15.49
CA CYS A 792 -25.24 -13.12 -15.96
C CYS A 792 -23.95 -13.93 -15.68
N LEU A 793 -23.86 -14.68 -14.59
CA LEU A 793 -22.72 -15.56 -14.30
C LEU A 793 -22.66 -16.74 -15.28
N GLU A 794 -23.82 -17.21 -15.72
CA GLU A 794 -23.96 -18.34 -16.63
C GLU A 794 -23.61 -17.97 -18.09
N LEU A 795 -24.06 -16.81 -18.56
CA LEU A 795 -24.09 -16.51 -20.00
C LEU A 795 -23.28 -15.28 -20.44
N HIS A 796 -23.04 -14.30 -19.56
CA HIS A 796 -22.63 -12.96 -20.01
C HIS A 796 -21.36 -12.39 -19.35
N LEU A 797 -21.05 -12.75 -18.10
CA LEU A 797 -19.99 -12.10 -17.33
C LEU A 797 -18.59 -12.54 -17.81
N LYS A 798 -17.94 -11.67 -18.59
CA LYS A 798 -16.65 -11.93 -19.24
C LYS A 798 -15.46 -11.38 -18.46
N GLU A 799 -15.63 -10.27 -17.74
CA GLU A 799 -14.53 -9.60 -17.03
C GLU A 799 -14.93 -9.14 -15.61
N VAL A 800 -14.05 -9.40 -14.64
CA VAL A 800 -14.18 -8.95 -13.25
C VAL A 800 -12.92 -8.20 -12.83
N LEU A 801 -13.06 -6.93 -12.42
CA LEU A 801 -12.01 -6.12 -11.84
C LEU A 801 -12.25 -5.93 -10.34
N LEU A 802 -11.35 -6.45 -9.50
CA LEU A 802 -11.32 -6.17 -8.07
C LEU A 802 -10.22 -5.16 -7.79
N LYS A 803 -10.54 -4.00 -7.24
CA LYS A 803 -9.59 -2.92 -6.97
C LYS A 803 -9.49 -2.59 -5.50
N ASN A 804 -8.26 -2.37 -5.03
CA ASN A 804 -7.91 -2.28 -3.61
C ASN A 804 -8.23 -3.55 -2.82
N TYR A 805 -8.28 -4.71 -3.48
CA TYR A 805 -8.62 -5.98 -2.87
C TYR A 805 -7.44 -6.48 -2.01
N ASN A 806 -7.64 -6.52 -0.69
CA ASN A 806 -6.58 -6.86 0.26
C ASN A 806 -6.28 -8.36 0.30
N GLY A 807 -7.27 -9.25 0.13
CA GLY A 807 -7.06 -10.70 -0.04
C GLY A 807 -6.30 -11.45 1.06
N THR A 808 -5.86 -10.79 2.15
CA THR A 808 -5.06 -11.36 3.25
C THR A 808 -5.88 -11.90 4.41
N ILE A 809 -7.20 -11.77 4.36
CA ILE A 809 -8.14 -12.27 5.37
C ILE A 809 -8.92 -13.41 4.71
N PRO A 810 -9.09 -14.58 5.35
CA PRO A 810 -9.85 -15.71 4.82
C PRO A 810 -11.21 -15.32 4.22
N LEU A 811 -11.94 -14.44 4.91
CA LEU A 811 -13.26 -13.91 4.50
C LEU A 811 -13.23 -13.07 3.20
N CYS A 812 -12.10 -12.46 2.85
CA CYS A 812 -12.00 -11.73 1.58
C CYS A 812 -11.65 -12.69 0.42
N ILE A 813 -11.00 -13.84 0.67
CA ILE A 813 -10.63 -14.84 -0.34
C ILE A 813 -11.87 -15.45 -1.00
N ASP A 814 -12.94 -15.66 -0.23
CA ASP A 814 -14.20 -16.25 -0.73
C ASP A 814 -14.91 -15.34 -1.74
N PHE A 815 -14.72 -14.02 -1.65
CA PHE A 815 -15.27 -13.07 -2.62
C PHE A 815 -14.70 -13.29 -4.04
N ALA A 816 -13.38 -13.46 -4.16
CA ALA A 816 -12.77 -13.72 -5.46
C ALA A 816 -13.03 -15.16 -5.94
N LYS A 817 -13.04 -16.13 -5.02
CA LYS A 817 -13.37 -17.53 -5.33
C LYS A 817 -14.79 -17.70 -5.86
N PHE A 818 -15.77 -16.96 -5.35
CA PHE A 818 -17.15 -17.00 -5.83
C PHE A 818 -17.22 -16.87 -7.36
N PHE A 819 -16.55 -15.88 -7.94
CA PHE A 819 -16.56 -15.69 -9.40
C PHE A 819 -15.81 -16.80 -10.15
N VAL A 820 -14.72 -17.31 -9.59
CA VAL A 820 -13.95 -18.41 -10.18
C VAL A 820 -14.75 -19.73 -10.17
N LEU A 821 -15.60 -19.94 -9.17
CA LEU A 821 -16.43 -21.12 -8.99
C LEU A 821 -17.81 -21.03 -9.66
N ASN A 822 -18.33 -19.83 -9.96
CA ASN A 822 -19.71 -19.68 -10.46
C ASN A 822 -19.81 -19.02 -11.85
N ALA A 823 -18.81 -18.27 -12.32
CA ALA A 823 -18.88 -17.64 -13.64
C ALA A 823 -18.41 -18.59 -14.75
N LYS A 824 -19.31 -19.03 -15.63
CA LYS A 824 -19.07 -20.03 -16.69
C LYS A 824 -18.34 -19.51 -17.93
N VAL A 825 -18.48 -18.23 -18.22
CA VAL A 825 -17.95 -17.59 -19.44
C VAL A 825 -16.85 -16.56 -19.13
N LEU A 826 -16.27 -16.64 -17.93
CA LEU A 826 -15.26 -15.69 -17.45
C LEU A 826 -14.00 -15.82 -18.30
N LYS A 827 -13.61 -14.72 -18.96
CA LYS A 827 -12.38 -14.68 -19.78
C LYS A 827 -11.21 -14.06 -19.02
N LYS A 828 -11.48 -13.06 -18.19
CA LYS A 828 -10.43 -12.29 -17.51
C LYS A 828 -10.87 -11.86 -16.12
N MET A 829 -9.98 -12.04 -15.14
CA MET A 829 -10.17 -11.52 -13.79
C MET A 829 -8.93 -10.70 -13.42
N LYS A 830 -9.10 -9.42 -13.12
CA LYS A 830 -8.01 -8.50 -12.75
C LYS A 830 -8.16 -8.12 -11.29
N ILE A 831 -7.14 -8.36 -10.48
CA ILE A 831 -7.15 -8.05 -9.04
C ILE A 831 -6.03 -7.05 -8.76
N THR A 832 -6.36 -5.94 -8.10
CA THR A 832 -5.41 -4.88 -7.79
C THR A 832 -5.37 -4.52 -6.31
N LEU A 833 -4.15 -4.41 -5.76
CA LEU A 833 -3.87 -4.15 -4.35
C LEU A 833 -3.89 -2.64 -3.99
N PRO A 834 -4.31 -2.27 -2.76
CA PRO A 834 -4.32 -0.86 -2.30
C PRO A 834 -2.95 -0.34 -1.81
N TYR A 835 -1.99 -1.21 -1.48
CA TYR A 835 -0.67 -0.85 -0.93
C TYR A 835 0.48 -1.72 -1.45
N HIS A 836 1.70 -1.21 -1.24
CA HIS A 836 2.97 -1.92 -1.31
C HIS A 836 3.09 -3.04 -0.26
N ARG A 837 2.28 -4.11 -0.36
CA ARG A 837 2.46 -5.33 0.43
C ARG A 837 2.90 -6.50 -0.44
N GLN A 838 4.09 -7.01 -0.08
CA GLN A 838 4.53 -8.40 -0.05
C GLN A 838 4.56 -9.23 -1.35
N TYR A 839 5.76 -9.75 -1.66
CA TYR A 839 6.03 -10.82 -2.62
C TYR A 839 5.17 -12.08 -2.38
N ASN A 840 4.85 -12.36 -1.11
CA ASN A 840 4.01 -13.50 -0.71
C ASN A 840 2.52 -13.33 -1.08
N TRP A 841 2.03 -12.11 -1.33
CA TRP A 841 0.62 -11.91 -1.65
C TRP A 841 0.28 -12.47 -3.04
N PHE A 842 1.09 -12.16 -4.05
CA PHE A 842 0.90 -12.64 -5.41
C PHE A 842 0.97 -14.17 -5.49
N ALA A 843 1.97 -14.77 -4.85
CA ALA A 843 2.11 -16.22 -4.76
C ALA A 843 0.94 -16.89 -4.02
N ASN A 844 0.51 -16.32 -2.88
CA ASN A 844 -0.63 -16.85 -2.12
C ASN A 844 -1.96 -16.71 -2.89
N GLN A 845 -2.23 -15.58 -3.55
CA GLN A 845 -3.44 -15.43 -4.36
C GLN A 845 -3.42 -16.35 -5.59
N HIS A 846 -2.27 -16.53 -6.24
CA HIS A 846 -2.14 -17.51 -7.32
C HIS A 846 -2.40 -18.94 -6.84
N LEU A 847 -1.91 -19.32 -5.65
CA LEU A 847 -2.14 -20.64 -5.05
C LEU A 847 -3.61 -20.84 -4.63
N LEU A 848 -4.20 -19.86 -3.94
CA LEU A 848 -5.57 -19.92 -3.41
C LEU A 848 -6.64 -19.88 -4.50
N LEU A 849 -6.37 -19.22 -5.61
CA LEU A 849 -7.25 -19.22 -6.77
C LEU A 849 -7.00 -20.44 -7.66
N ARG A 850 -5.84 -21.11 -7.60
CA ARG A 850 -5.55 -22.40 -8.31
C ARG A 850 -6.31 -23.56 -7.66
N THR A 851 -7.64 -23.49 -7.66
CA THR A 851 -8.49 -24.65 -7.35
C THR A 851 -8.55 -25.58 -8.56
N LYS A 852 -8.61 -26.90 -8.36
CA LYS A 852 -8.78 -27.86 -9.46
C LYS A 852 -10.20 -27.82 -10.05
N ASP A 853 -11.14 -27.25 -9.30
CA ASP A 853 -12.57 -27.23 -9.61
C ASP A 853 -13.06 -25.91 -10.23
N ARG A 854 -12.19 -25.18 -10.94
CA ARG A 854 -12.62 -23.96 -11.66
C ARG A 854 -13.59 -24.33 -12.79
N ILE A 855 -14.73 -23.65 -12.83
CA ILE A 855 -15.70 -23.81 -13.93
C ILE A 855 -15.12 -23.24 -15.24
N SER A 856 -14.53 -22.05 -15.21
CA SER A 856 -13.84 -21.45 -16.36
C SER A 856 -12.34 -21.76 -16.33
N GLN A 857 -11.93 -22.88 -16.94
CA GLN A 857 -10.52 -23.32 -16.93
C GLN A 857 -9.57 -22.38 -17.71
N ASP A 858 -10.08 -21.69 -18.74
CA ASP A 858 -9.29 -20.81 -19.62
C ASP A 858 -9.23 -19.34 -19.17
N ALA A 859 -9.86 -19.00 -18.03
CA ALA A 859 -9.91 -17.62 -17.54
C ALA A 859 -8.52 -17.10 -17.14
N ARG A 860 -8.06 -15.99 -17.74
CA ARG A 860 -6.80 -15.34 -17.36
C ARG A 860 -6.98 -14.52 -16.08
N ILE A 861 -6.30 -14.93 -15.01
CA ILE A 861 -6.26 -14.17 -13.75
C ILE A 861 -5.00 -13.31 -13.71
N GLU A 862 -5.17 -11.99 -13.78
CA GLU A 862 -4.11 -11.00 -13.70
C GLU A 862 -4.08 -10.34 -12.33
N LEU A 863 -2.95 -10.41 -11.65
CA LEU A 863 -2.71 -9.72 -10.40
C LEU A 863 -1.83 -8.50 -10.66
N ARG A 864 -2.21 -7.30 -10.18
CA ARG A 864 -1.39 -6.09 -10.34
C ARG A 864 -1.34 -5.27 -9.05
N CYS A 865 -0.30 -4.47 -8.89
CA CYS A 865 -0.28 -3.46 -7.83
C CYS A 865 -0.98 -2.18 -8.28
N GLY A 866 -1.95 -1.72 -7.49
CA GLY A 866 -2.69 -0.48 -7.71
C GLY A 866 -2.08 0.71 -6.96
N ASN A 867 -2.55 1.91 -7.29
CA ASN A 867 -2.41 3.08 -6.42
C ASN A 867 -3.66 3.20 -5.56
N ASN A 868 -3.52 3.86 -4.40
CA ASN A 868 -4.62 4.24 -3.53
C ASN A 868 -5.45 5.40 -4.13
N VAL A 869 -5.96 5.22 -5.34
CA VAL A 869 -6.88 6.13 -6.02
C VAL A 869 -8.27 5.54 -5.85
N TYR A 870 -9.04 6.12 -4.94
CA TYR A 870 -10.45 5.80 -4.81
C TYR A 870 -11.18 6.21 -6.08
N PHE A 871 -12.28 5.53 -6.40
CA PHE A 871 -13.12 5.90 -7.55
C PHE A 871 -13.45 7.41 -7.56
N ARG A 872 -13.68 7.97 -6.36
CA ARG A 872 -14.00 9.39 -6.12
C ARG A 872 -12.90 10.38 -6.54
N ASP A 873 -11.65 9.95 -6.64
CA ASP A 873 -10.48 10.82 -6.88
C ASP A 873 -10.06 10.91 -8.37
N ASN A 874 -10.62 10.05 -9.23
CA ASN A 874 -10.29 10.04 -10.64
C ASN A 874 -11.10 11.13 -11.39
N ARG A 875 -10.40 12.16 -11.89
CA ARG A 875 -11.03 13.32 -12.57
C ARG A 875 -11.48 13.03 -14.01
N ASN A 876 -11.08 11.89 -14.57
CA ASN A 876 -11.21 11.53 -15.98
C ASN A 876 -12.16 10.33 -16.22
N THR A 877 -12.93 9.88 -15.23
CA THR A 877 -13.78 8.67 -15.30
C THR A 877 -14.89 8.71 -16.35
N HIS A 878 -15.16 9.87 -16.94
CA HIS A 878 -16.27 10.08 -17.86
C HIS A 878 -15.83 10.68 -19.19
N ASP A 879 -14.52 10.67 -19.48
CA ASP A 879 -14.07 11.01 -20.82
C ASP A 879 -14.56 9.92 -21.79
N LEU A 880 -15.56 10.28 -22.61
CA LEU A 880 -16.20 9.38 -23.58
C LEU A 880 -15.20 8.88 -24.65
N SER A 881 -13.99 9.44 -24.70
CA SER A 881 -12.90 8.98 -25.57
C SER A 881 -12.08 7.81 -25.00
N MET A 882 -12.22 7.48 -23.71
CA MET A 882 -11.49 6.35 -23.10
C MET A 882 -12.22 5.03 -23.35
N ALA A 883 -11.51 4.06 -23.93
CA ALA A 883 -12.01 2.70 -24.19
C ALA A 883 -12.42 1.96 -22.89
N ASP A 884 -11.76 2.29 -21.77
CA ASP A 884 -12.18 1.91 -20.42
C ASP A 884 -11.72 2.99 -19.42
N PRO A 885 -12.64 3.73 -18.77
CA PRO A 885 -12.30 4.78 -17.80
C PRO A 885 -11.64 4.26 -16.50
N PHE A 886 -11.62 2.94 -16.29
CA PHE A 886 -10.97 2.25 -15.17
C PHE A 886 -9.65 1.57 -15.55
N ASP A 887 -9.39 1.51 -16.86
CA ASP A 887 -8.10 1.22 -17.45
C ASP A 887 -7.32 2.53 -17.70
N VAL A 888 -7.52 3.52 -16.81
CA VAL A 888 -6.45 4.49 -16.55
C VAL A 888 -5.21 3.64 -16.34
N PRO A 889 -4.09 3.91 -17.03
CA PRO A 889 -2.82 3.39 -16.57
C PRO A 889 -2.84 3.74 -15.10
N SER A 890 -2.81 2.74 -14.21
CA SER A 890 -2.35 3.02 -12.86
C SER A 890 -1.12 3.87 -13.13
N SER A 891 -1.03 5.08 -12.57
CA SER A 891 0.24 5.78 -12.69
C SER A 891 1.18 4.80 -12.00
N GLY A 892 1.84 3.92 -12.76
CA GLY A 892 1.80 2.49 -12.39
C GLY A 892 2.47 2.37 -11.08
N CYS A 893 1.80 1.99 -9.96
CA CYS A 893 2.33 2.05 -8.59
C CYS A 893 3.82 2.10 -8.68
N LYS A 894 4.48 3.22 -8.29
CA LYS A 894 5.88 3.43 -8.66
C LYS A 894 6.51 1.99 -8.50
N LYS A 895 6.31 1.23 -7.40
CA LYS A 895 7.00 -0.03 -7.02
C LYS A 895 6.77 -1.23 -7.93
N CYS A 896 6.10 -1.06 -9.06
CA CYS A 896 5.60 -2.15 -9.87
C CYS A 896 5.64 -1.89 -11.38
N SER A 897 6.07 -0.72 -11.90
CA SER A 897 6.24 -0.57 -13.36
C SER A 897 7.62 -1.04 -13.81
N GLY A 898 7.70 -2.36 -13.91
CA GLY A 898 8.83 -3.12 -14.42
C GLY A 898 8.57 -4.62 -14.52
N SER A 899 7.31 -5.07 -14.63
CA SER A 899 6.99 -6.45 -15.01
C SER A 899 5.70 -6.52 -15.84
N PRO A 900 5.73 -7.21 -17.00
CA PRO A 900 4.53 -7.85 -17.54
C PRO A 900 4.20 -9.06 -16.66
N PHE A 901 2.95 -9.14 -16.20
CA PHE A 901 2.32 -10.38 -15.72
C PHE A 901 1.42 -10.94 -16.82
#